data_AF-A0A4Q3ETK9-F1
#
_entry.id   AF-A0A4Q3ETK9-F1
#
_cell.length_a   1.000
_cell.length_b   1.000
_cell.length_c   1.000
_cell.angle_alpha   90.00
_cell.angle_beta   90.00
_cell.angle_gamma   90.00
#
_symmetry.space_group_name_H-M   'P 1'
#
loop_
_entity.id
_entity.type
_entity.pdbx_description
1 polymer ?
#
loop_
_entity_poly.entity_id
_entity_poly.type
_entity_poly.pdbx_seq_one_letter_code
_entity_poly.pdbx_strand_id
1 'polypeptide(L)'
;MIRKITLTLLACLGILSSSVAQQVYPICGSAQLNNKLMQTDPIYANKINSFNAEVQAWMLRKNNLSSLVTTVNGKRVYEIPVVVHVMKPTTASSGTAYDPSDADIQGFITYLSEAFQASYSGHLLEANGGKRMPMVFKLAQRDPSCAATTGIVRVNMSGNASYAANGISSGTPAPGLADATLKANSIWPNTEYYNIWLVYKIDGINRANATGSFTAGYAYFNGAGASVDGTVMLTDEITDPFAGAPYSTITHELGHAFNLYHVFEGDDHPTTPPLTAPHCPSPTDPTATDFCADTEPMKRSLFNCPAEGSNTCVTGGAYNGTQHNHMDYSSPTCRDRFTSDQRDRIFSALMDAGSSRASLISSLGATAIGTTSTACAFSPTPTTGNNNGPRGINLFDNTGDTVIMAVYTNGGYSGDGNRVYVDRSCQHRAELEIGKTYQMAVNVGSGAENTVVYIDYNQDGTFSSSEAIYTATGSGTRTLQTFTIPTTGVVSCAPLRMRVVSGTTTILPCATTGTFSGQAEDYEVTIKGSGVAGNTPGLVTLNFPTLGNPSCFNTSNTVSANYSSAITPVWWKWYKKSSTGVVTTCGTCATTDTLWTSSAWGNLDTVWARVAYPGICGTDTTNSDSVVMYRPTTIPPAVTIGQTVGTNPGCPDDVLQFSVVSNVNPGSPTPPYKWYVNNVLQTGFTGSFIDFPTGLPNNAQVKVVMKSLSPAPCVNPLADTAISNIITYTYGTKTPSFNIALTTGTNPGCAGQTLTFSAVNITTGGTSPVFEWYVNGTLQTGVTGPTLTGVFVNNAIITAKMTSSSSCALPAQVSNTGTNPKVVHTLLTADVTITQLSGGNPACAGHPVVFQASPTNAGTAPTYEWMVNNVPVPGATGTVFSTSTLLNGDFVSVVLVATDPCVANPRDTSNKISMLITPSIVPSVTFSITKGNNPGCLDSLLEFTAVATNAGTNPNYDWFVNSFGPILNGPVYSTYNLLNNDFVVVRANQTDGGCYLPDTVFSAPLIAVRSLTPDPPFISLLGNMLVTDKGGAFVWFGPAGQVTGGEDGNYHPNELGPYYAVTNNNGCWSKPSNTLTITLLDVNSYSIEQPKLYPNPTTGQIVLDWGHRVNMKLSVHNAIGQKLMEDNVSGASRKTIDLSSLSNGVYFVAATDEKGNTTTARVTLSR
;
A
#
# COMPACT_ATOMS: atom_id res chain seq x y z
N MET A 1 55.12 65.44 -16.88
CA MET A 1 54.75 64.77 -18.15
C MET A 1 55.25 63.34 -18.09
N ILE A 2 54.58 62.40 -18.76
CA ILE A 2 54.84 60.94 -18.77
C ILE A 2 54.26 60.18 -17.57
N ARG A 3 52.92 60.19 -17.47
CA ARG A 3 52.09 59.14 -16.85
C ARG A 3 50.70 59.26 -17.49
N LYS A 4 50.53 58.72 -18.72
CA LYS A 4 49.20 58.52 -19.36
C LYS A 4 49.19 57.81 -20.74
N ILE A 5 50.25 57.10 -21.17
CA ILE A 5 50.29 56.43 -22.50
C ILE A 5 50.83 54.98 -22.42
N THR A 6 50.46 54.21 -21.39
CA THR A 6 50.90 52.80 -21.31
C THR A 6 49.86 51.85 -20.71
N LEU A 7 48.58 52.24 -20.67
CA LEU A 7 47.50 51.36 -20.21
C LEU A 7 46.47 51.00 -21.30
N THR A 8 46.66 51.47 -22.54
CA THR A 8 45.70 51.23 -23.64
C THR A 8 46.23 50.30 -24.74
N LEU A 9 47.48 49.83 -24.65
CA LEU A 9 48.08 48.91 -25.64
C LEU A 9 48.20 47.44 -25.17
N LEU A 10 47.88 47.13 -23.91
CA LEU A 10 47.86 45.74 -23.41
C LEU A 10 46.48 45.06 -23.46
N ALA A 11 45.46 45.76 -23.95
CA ALA A 11 44.09 45.23 -24.05
C ALA A 11 43.73 44.64 -25.43
N CYS A 12 44.66 44.61 -26.40
CA CYS A 12 44.39 44.14 -27.77
C CYS A 12 45.24 42.94 -28.24
N LEU A 13 45.93 42.21 -27.37
CA LEU A 13 46.71 41.01 -27.75
C LEU A 13 46.35 39.75 -26.94
N GLY A 14 45.07 39.62 -26.57
CA GLY A 14 44.55 38.46 -25.84
C GLY A 14 43.27 37.91 -26.44
N ILE A 15 43.25 37.58 -27.74
CA ILE A 15 42.17 36.77 -28.33
C ILE A 15 42.79 35.76 -29.30
N LEU A 16 42.31 34.51 -29.20
CA LEU A 16 42.56 33.33 -30.05
C LEU A 16 43.71 32.40 -29.64
N SER A 17 43.56 31.79 -28.47
CA SER A 17 43.71 30.33 -28.38
C SER A 17 42.45 29.75 -27.72
N SER A 18 41.36 29.69 -28.48
CA SER A 18 40.32 28.71 -28.19
C SER A 18 40.93 27.34 -28.45
N SER A 19 41.34 26.63 -27.40
CA SER A 19 41.43 25.17 -27.49
C SER A 19 40.02 24.70 -27.83
N VAL A 20 39.80 24.35 -29.10
CA VAL A 20 38.64 23.57 -29.50
C VAL A 20 38.76 22.27 -28.71
N ALA A 21 38.04 22.16 -27.60
CA ALA A 21 37.80 20.87 -26.99
C ALA A 21 37.10 20.04 -28.07
N GLN A 22 37.76 19.01 -28.57
CA GLN A 22 37.20 18.11 -29.55
C GLN A 22 35.94 17.50 -28.94
N GLN A 23 34.77 17.74 -29.54
CA GLN A 23 33.50 17.29 -29.01
C GLN A 23 33.44 15.76 -29.12
N VAL A 24 33.40 15.08 -27.97
CA VAL A 24 33.33 13.61 -27.85
C VAL A 24 31.85 13.23 -27.71
N TYR A 25 31.37 12.26 -28.49
CA TYR A 25 29.95 11.91 -28.56
C TYR A 25 29.66 10.48 -28.04
N PRO A 26 28.75 10.30 -27.06
CA PRO A 26 28.37 8.98 -26.55
C PRO A 26 27.36 8.29 -27.50
N ILE A 27 27.70 7.12 -28.06
CA ILE A 27 26.77 6.30 -28.87
C ILE A 27 26.27 5.09 -28.07
N CYS A 28 25.09 4.59 -28.43
CA CYS A 28 24.51 3.34 -27.93
C CYS A 28 25.06 2.14 -28.74
N GLY A 29 25.32 1.03 -28.03
CA GLY A 29 25.77 -0.25 -28.60
C GLY A 29 24.66 -1.30 -28.77
N SER A 30 23.44 -1.01 -28.32
CA SER A 30 22.31 -1.97 -28.28
C SER A 30 21.85 -2.42 -29.66
N ALA A 31 21.76 -1.51 -30.62
CA ALA A 31 21.31 -1.84 -31.98
C ALA A 31 22.30 -2.77 -32.70
N GLN A 32 23.61 -2.50 -32.60
CA GLN A 32 24.66 -3.33 -33.19
C GLN A 32 24.66 -4.73 -32.57
N LEU A 33 24.47 -4.82 -31.25
CA LEU A 33 24.37 -6.08 -30.53
C LEU A 33 23.12 -6.88 -30.93
N ASN A 34 21.95 -6.24 -30.97
CA ASN A 34 20.69 -6.86 -31.41
C ASN A 34 20.83 -7.41 -32.84
N ASN A 35 21.32 -6.60 -33.78
CA ASN A 35 21.50 -7.00 -35.17
C ASN A 35 22.48 -8.17 -35.31
N LYS A 36 23.56 -8.19 -34.52
CA LYS A 36 24.47 -9.34 -34.47
C LYS A 36 23.75 -10.60 -33.97
N LEU A 37 23.03 -10.53 -32.85
CA LEU A 37 22.34 -11.68 -32.27
C LEU A 37 21.21 -12.19 -33.18
N MET A 38 20.45 -11.30 -33.83
CA MET A 38 19.45 -11.65 -34.84
C MET A 38 20.05 -12.45 -36.01
N GLN A 39 21.32 -12.24 -36.34
CA GLN A 39 22.03 -12.97 -37.40
C GLN A 39 22.73 -14.25 -36.91
N THR A 40 23.24 -14.26 -35.67
CA THR A 40 24.09 -15.36 -35.16
C THR A 40 23.39 -16.34 -34.24
N ASP A 41 22.24 -15.98 -33.64
CA ASP A 41 21.48 -16.80 -32.71
C ASP A 41 20.03 -16.99 -33.20
N PRO A 42 19.70 -18.14 -33.83
CA PRO A 42 18.36 -18.43 -34.33
C PRO A 42 17.28 -18.47 -33.24
N ILE A 43 17.63 -18.84 -32.00
CA ILE A 43 16.67 -18.89 -30.89
C ILE A 43 16.30 -17.47 -30.48
N TYR A 44 17.30 -16.61 -30.34
CA TYR A 44 17.10 -15.19 -30.07
C TYR A 44 16.27 -14.53 -31.17
N ALA A 45 16.63 -14.75 -32.44
CA ALA A 45 15.91 -14.19 -33.58
C ALA A 45 14.43 -14.58 -33.60
N ASN A 46 14.13 -15.85 -33.32
CA ASN A 46 12.75 -16.33 -33.23
C ASN A 46 11.98 -15.65 -32.08
N LYS A 47 12.61 -15.45 -30.92
CA LYS A 47 11.96 -14.76 -29.78
C LYS A 47 11.65 -13.31 -30.10
N ILE A 48 12.60 -12.57 -30.68
CA ILE A 48 12.39 -11.16 -31.06
C ILE A 48 11.32 -11.03 -32.14
N ASN A 49 11.36 -11.88 -33.18
CA ASN A 49 10.35 -11.86 -34.24
C ASN A 49 8.95 -12.23 -33.71
N SER A 50 8.85 -13.22 -32.84
CA SER A 50 7.58 -13.64 -32.22
C SER A 50 7.02 -12.52 -31.35
N PHE A 51 7.86 -11.91 -30.51
CA PHE A 51 7.48 -10.74 -29.72
C PHE A 51 6.98 -9.60 -30.61
N ASN A 52 7.73 -9.23 -31.66
CA ASN A 52 7.34 -8.17 -32.58
C ASN A 52 5.98 -8.46 -33.25
N ALA A 53 5.75 -9.69 -33.69
CA ALA A 53 4.48 -10.10 -34.30
C ALA A 53 3.32 -10.06 -33.30
N GLU A 54 3.54 -10.49 -32.06
CA GLU A 54 2.54 -10.49 -30.99
C GLU A 54 2.17 -9.08 -30.55
N VAL A 55 3.17 -8.19 -30.43
CA VAL A 55 2.97 -6.77 -30.14
C VAL A 55 2.19 -6.09 -31.25
N GLN A 56 2.54 -6.34 -32.52
CA GLN A 56 1.79 -5.77 -33.65
C GLN A 56 0.36 -6.31 -33.71
N ALA A 57 0.14 -7.61 -33.47
CA ALA A 57 -1.20 -8.18 -33.35
C ALA A 57 -1.98 -7.63 -32.15
N TRP A 58 -1.30 -7.32 -31.05
CA TRP A 58 -1.88 -6.66 -29.87
C TRP A 58 -2.24 -5.19 -30.17
N MET A 59 -1.36 -4.47 -30.89
CA MET A 59 -1.57 -3.08 -31.33
C MET A 59 -2.65 -2.98 -32.43
N LEU A 60 -2.89 -4.01 -33.25
CA LEU A 60 -3.96 -4.04 -34.25
C LEU A 60 -5.34 -4.40 -33.64
N ARG A 61 -5.37 -5.10 -32.50
CA ARG A 61 -6.60 -5.36 -31.72
C ARG A 61 -7.11 -4.10 -30.97
N LYS A 62 -6.41 -2.96 -31.09
CA LYS A 62 -6.70 -1.67 -30.43
C LYS A 62 -8.05 -1.02 -30.77
N ASN A 63 -8.79 -1.47 -31.79
CA ASN A 63 -10.12 -0.91 -32.10
C ASN A 63 -11.21 -1.21 -31.06
N ASN A 64 -10.90 -1.94 -29.97
CA ASN A 64 -11.80 -2.14 -28.82
C ASN A 64 -11.04 -2.13 -27.48
N LEU A 65 -10.10 -1.19 -27.31
CA LEU A 65 -9.25 -1.14 -26.11
C LEU A 65 -9.84 -0.42 -24.89
N SER A 66 -11.11 -0.66 -24.60
CA SER A 66 -11.67 -0.47 -23.26
C SER A 66 -11.26 -1.58 -22.27
N SER A 67 -10.53 -2.62 -22.72
CA SER A 67 -10.18 -3.79 -21.88
C SER A 67 -8.73 -3.89 -21.38
N LEU A 68 -7.71 -3.27 -22.01
CA LEU A 68 -6.33 -3.32 -21.46
C LEU A 68 -5.91 -2.10 -20.62
N VAL A 69 -6.78 -1.09 -20.48
CA VAL A 69 -6.62 -0.03 -19.46
C VAL A 69 -7.88 0.02 -18.59
N THR A 70 -7.95 -0.94 -17.68
CA THR A 70 -8.89 -0.92 -16.55
C THR A 70 -8.12 -0.80 -15.26
N THR A 71 -7.81 0.45 -14.92
CA THR A 71 -7.88 1.07 -13.59
C THR A 71 -6.60 1.41 -12.84
N VAL A 72 -6.24 2.68 -12.76
CA VAL A 72 -6.17 3.24 -11.40
C VAL A 72 -7.66 3.28 -10.93
N ASN A 73 -7.96 2.73 -9.74
CA ASN A 73 -9.14 1.91 -9.33
C ASN A 73 -8.93 0.37 -9.32
N GLY A 74 -7.69 -0.13 -9.43
CA GLY A 74 -7.45 -1.59 -9.46
C GLY A 74 -6.30 -2.10 -10.36
N LYS A 75 -5.28 -1.31 -10.68
CA LYS A 75 -4.08 -1.69 -11.46
C LYS A 75 -2.83 -0.98 -10.92
N ARG A 76 -1.78 -1.78 -11.02
CA ARG A 76 -0.52 -1.76 -10.30
C ARG A 76 0.49 -0.84 -10.99
N VAL A 77 1.16 0.04 -10.24
CA VAL A 77 2.47 0.57 -10.67
C VAL A 77 3.46 -0.56 -10.48
N TYR A 78 4.09 -1.02 -11.56
CA TYR A 78 4.99 -2.16 -11.50
C TYR A 78 6.35 -1.74 -10.97
N GLU A 79 6.68 -2.20 -9.77
CA GLU A 79 8.02 -2.04 -9.22
C GLU A 79 8.93 -3.06 -9.89
N ILE A 80 9.96 -2.59 -10.57
CA ILE A 80 10.98 -3.40 -11.21
C ILE A 80 12.18 -3.42 -10.27
N PRO A 81 12.50 -4.56 -9.63
CA PRO A 81 13.69 -4.67 -8.80
C PRO A 81 14.94 -4.58 -9.66
N VAL A 82 15.86 -3.70 -9.28
CA VAL A 82 17.11 -3.47 -9.99
C VAL A 82 18.27 -3.85 -9.08
N VAL A 83 19.25 -4.55 -9.64
CA VAL A 83 20.56 -4.74 -9.00
C VAL A 83 21.63 -4.06 -9.84
N VAL A 84 22.50 -3.29 -9.18
CA VAL A 84 23.59 -2.58 -9.82
C VAL A 84 24.91 -3.23 -9.44
N HIS A 85 25.60 -3.80 -10.43
CA HIS A 85 26.90 -4.46 -10.30
C HIS A 85 28.02 -3.49 -10.68
N VAL A 86 28.76 -2.96 -9.71
CA VAL A 86 29.92 -2.08 -9.93
C VAL A 86 31.17 -2.93 -10.14
N MET A 87 31.70 -2.94 -11.36
CA MET A 87 32.84 -3.77 -11.76
C MET A 87 34.14 -2.97 -11.66
N LYS A 88 34.88 -3.12 -10.55
CA LYS A 88 35.98 -2.22 -10.19
C LYS A 88 37.31 -2.64 -10.83
N PRO A 89 38.00 -1.78 -11.61
CA PRO A 89 39.28 -2.11 -12.23
C PRO A 89 40.45 -2.06 -11.23
N THR A 90 40.26 -1.45 -10.06
CA THR A 90 41.26 -1.30 -9.01
C THR A 90 40.65 -1.62 -7.65
N THR A 91 41.46 -1.66 -6.59
CA THR A 91 40.97 -1.74 -5.20
C THR A 91 40.54 -0.37 -4.65
N ALA A 92 40.15 0.57 -5.52
CA ALA A 92 39.74 1.91 -5.13
C ALA A 92 38.52 1.89 -4.17
N SER A 93 38.46 2.92 -3.32
CA SER A 93 37.37 3.14 -2.38
C SER A 93 36.14 3.74 -3.07
N SER A 94 34.98 3.57 -2.45
CA SER A 94 33.71 4.17 -2.88
C SER A 94 33.77 5.70 -2.95
N GLY A 95 33.07 6.29 -3.92
CA GLY A 95 33.06 7.73 -4.22
C GLY A 95 34.13 8.16 -5.22
N THR A 96 34.73 7.23 -5.95
CA THR A 96 35.67 7.53 -7.05
C THR A 96 34.99 7.37 -8.41
N ALA A 97 35.58 7.92 -9.48
CA ALA A 97 35.04 7.81 -10.85
C ALA A 97 34.84 6.34 -11.31
N TYR A 98 35.58 5.40 -10.73
CA TYR A 98 35.50 3.96 -11.05
C TYR A 98 34.74 3.14 -10.01
N ASP A 99 34.31 3.78 -8.91
CA ASP A 99 33.52 3.18 -7.84
C ASP A 99 32.53 4.23 -7.28
N PRO A 100 31.45 4.57 -8.03
CA PRO A 100 30.50 5.63 -7.67
C PRO A 100 29.84 5.40 -6.32
N SER A 101 29.47 6.45 -5.59
CA SER A 101 28.88 6.30 -4.25
C SER A 101 27.48 5.68 -4.31
N ASP A 102 27.02 5.07 -3.21
CA ASP A 102 25.65 4.55 -3.11
C ASP A 102 24.60 5.65 -3.35
N ALA A 103 24.90 6.88 -2.93
CA ALA A 103 24.02 8.04 -3.15
C ALA A 103 23.92 8.42 -4.63
N ASP A 104 25.02 8.34 -5.38
CA ASP A 104 25.02 8.60 -6.82
C ASP A 104 24.20 7.54 -7.56
N ILE A 105 24.39 6.27 -7.21
CA ILE A 105 23.64 5.14 -7.78
C ILE A 105 22.14 5.25 -7.43
N GLN A 106 21.81 5.62 -6.19
CA GLN A 106 20.42 5.82 -5.78
C GLN A 106 19.76 7.00 -6.52
N GLY A 107 20.46 8.13 -6.67
CA GLY A 107 19.96 9.29 -7.41
C GLY A 107 19.73 8.97 -8.89
N PHE A 108 20.62 8.17 -9.47
CA PHE A 108 20.51 7.63 -10.83
C PHE A 108 19.27 6.75 -11.02
N ILE A 109 18.99 5.81 -10.12
CA ILE A 109 17.78 4.95 -10.18
C ILE A 109 16.49 5.78 -9.96
N THR A 110 16.54 6.79 -9.09
CA THR A 110 15.42 7.73 -8.89
C THR A 110 15.09 8.46 -10.19
N TYR A 111 16.10 9.07 -10.84
CA TYR A 111 15.90 9.75 -12.12
C TYR A 111 15.36 8.81 -13.19
N LEU A 112 15.89 7.59 -13.32
CA LEU A 112 15.41 6.60 -14.29
C LEU A 112 13.91 6.34 -14.10
N SER A 113 13.46 6.21 -12.85
CA SER A 113 12.03 6.07 -12.54
C SER A 113 11.24 7.31 -12.93
N GLU A 114 11.72 8.51 -12.61
CA GLU A 114 11.05 9.76 -12.93
C GLU A 114 10.98 10.03 -14.45
N ALA A 115 11.98 9.62 -15.21
CA ALA A 115 12.01 9.74 -16.67
C ALA A 115 10.97 8.82 -17.33
N PHE A 116 10.92 7.53 -16.94
CA PHE A 116 9.88 6.60 -17.41
C PHE A 116 8.47 7.03 -16.95
N GLN A 117 8.36 7.68 -15.80
CA GLN A 117 7.11 8.21 -15.28
C GLN A 117 6.70 9.57 -15.88
N ALA A 118 7.51 10.14 -16.77
CA ALA A 118 7.33 11.51 -17.29
C ALA A 118 7.12 12.55 -16.18
N SER A 119 7.80 12.37 -15.03
CA SER A 119 7.64 13.17 -13.81
C SER A 119 8.89 13.94 -13.41
N TYR A 120 10.04 13.73 -14.07
CA TYR A 120 11.24 14.53 -13.81
C TYR A 120 10.99 15.98 -14.24
N SER A 121 11.38 16.93 -13.39
CA SER A 121 10.98 18.35 -13.52
C SER A 121 11.49 19.05 -14.79
N GLY A 122 12.52 18.48 -15.44
CA GLY A 122 13.04 18.94 -16.74
C GLY A 122 12.33 18.35 -17.97
N HIS A 123 11.40 17.40 -17.81
CA HIS A 123 10.68 16.77 -18.92
C HIS A 123 9.40 17.53 -19.28
N LEU A 124 8.97 17.43 -20.54
CA LEU A 124 7.63 17.86 -20.90
C LEU A 124 6.59 16.93 -20.26
N LEU A 125 5.71 17.53 -19.47
CA LEU A 125 4.54 16.89 -18.87
C LEU A 125 3.62 16.34 -19.95
N GLU A 126 2.73 15.41 -19.58
CA GLU A 126 1.85 14.74 -20.57
C GLU A 126 1.00 15.70 -21.41
N ALA A 127 0.66 16.86 -20.85
CA ALA A 127 -0.06 17.94 -21.52
C ALA A 127 0.70 18.55 -22.72
N ASN A 128 2.02 18.35 -22.81
CA ASN A 128 2.90 18.92 -23.83
C ASN A 128 3.64 17.85 -24.66
N GLY A 129 3.17 16.60 -24.65
CA GLY A 129 3.67 15.51 -25.52
C GLY A 129 4.40 14.37 -24.81
N GLY A 130 4.73 14.49 -23.52
CA GLY A 130 5.26 13.38 -22.71
C GLY A 130 4.24 12.25 -22.51
N LYS A 131 4.68 11.00 -22.28
CA LYS A 131 3.81 9.87 -21.92
C LYS A 131 4.36 9.11 -20.73
N ARG A 132 3.53 8.93 -19.70
CA ARG A 132 3.86 8.20 -18.48
C ARG A 132 3.82 6.69 -18.72
N MET A 133 4.86 6.00 -18.27
CA MET A 133 4.91 4.54 -18.18
C MET A 133 4.56 4.09 -16.76
N PRO A 134 3.52 3.27 -16.53
CA PRO A 134 3.17 2.76 -15.19
C PRO A 134 4.16 1.76 -14.55
N MET A 135 5.47 2.05 -14.56
CA MET A 135 6.53 1.26 -13.93
C MET A 135 7.56 2.13 -13.19
N VAL A 136 8.10 1.65 -12.08
CA VAL A 136 9.19 2.32 -11.34
C VAL A 136 10.34 1.37 -11.12
N PHE A 137 11.55 1.88 -11.15
CA PHE A 137 12.76 1.10 -10.86
C PHE A 137 13.16 1.31 -9.41
N LYS A 138 13.43 0.23 -8.70
CA LYS A 138 13.86 0.29 -7.29
C LYS A 138 15.06 -0.60 -7.08
N LEU A 139 16.08 -0.08 -6.39
CA LEU A 139 17.18 -0.93 -5.94
C LEU A 139 16.63 -2.08 -5.11
N ALA A 140 17.18 -3.26 -5.34
CA ALA A 140 16.81 -4.46 -4.61
C ALA A 140 17.07 -4.27 -3.11
N GLN A 141 16.11 -4.71 -2.30
CA GLN A 141 16.17 -4.72 -0.84
C GLN A 141 16.35 -6.14 -0.29
N ARG A 142 16.23 -7.16 -1.16
CA ARG A 142 16.57 -8.57 -0.88
C ARG A 142 17.44 -9.13 -1.99
N ASP A 143 18.41 -9.96 -1.64
CA ASP A 143 19.23 -10.69 -2.61
C ASP A 143 18.57 -12.02 -3.01
N PRO A 144 19.11 -12.77 -4.00
CA PRO A 144 18.52 -14.04 -4.45
C PRO A 144 18.50 -15.15 -3.38
N SER A 145 19.22 -14.99 -2.28
CA SER A 145 19.17 -15.89 -1.12
C SER A 145 18.18 -15.42 -0.04
N CYS A 146 17.41 -14.38 -0.35
CA CYS A 146 16.47 -13.72 0.54
C CYS A 146 17.13 -13.11 1.79
N ALA A 147 18.37 -12.62 1.66
CA ALA A 147 19.05 -11.80 2.66
C ALA A 147 18.91 -10.31 2.33
N ALA A 148 18.95 -9.45 3.35
CA ALA A 148 18.83 -8.01 3.18
C ALA A 148 20.01 -7.47 2.36
N THR A 149 19.74 -6.58 1.41
CA THR A 149 20.76 -6.01 0.53
C THR A 149 20.44 -4.55 0.21
N THR A 150 21.46 -3.81 -0.23
CA THR A 150 21.29 -2.46 -0.79
C THR A 150 20.95 -2.47 -2.27
N GLY A 151 21.03 -3.64 -2.91
CA GLY A 151 20.87 -3.80 -4.37
C GLY A 151 22.08 -3.30 -5.16
N ILE A 152 23.19 -2.98 -4.47
CA ILE A 152 24.45 -2.54 -5.06
C ILE A 152 25.52 -3.57 -4.73
N VAL A 153 26.04 -4.26 -5.76
CA VAL A 153 27.07 -5.28 -5.62
C VAL A 153 28.38 -4.74 -6.19
N ARG A 154 29.45 -4.69 -5.39
CA ARG A 154 30.76 -4.17 -5.84
C ARG A 154 31.75 -5.32 -6.03
N VAL A 155 32.12 -5.59 -7.27
CA VAL A 155 33.01 -6.70 -7.66
C VAL A 155 34.43 -6.17 -7.89
N ASN A 156 35.43 -6.78 -7.26
CA ASN A 156 36.84 -6.44 -7.51
C ASN A 156 37.36 -7.21 -8.73
N MET A 157 37.59 -6.49 -9.83
CA MET A 157 38.09 -7.05 -11.09
C MET A 157 39.56 -6.70 -11.34
N SER A 158 40.27 -6.11 -10.38
CA SER A 158 41.67 -5.67 -10.54
C SER A 158 42.65 -6.82 -10.81
N GLY A 159 42.32 -8.05 -10.43
CA GLY A 159 43.11 -9.25 -10.74
C GLY A 159 42.99 -9.73 -12.19
N ASN A 160 42.03 -9.22 -12.97
CA ASN A 160 41.85 -9.58 -14.38
C ASN A 160 42.56 -8.57 -15.28
N ALA A 161 43.72 -8.94 -15.82
CA ALA A 161 44.55 -8.04 -16.62
C ALA A 161 43.84 -7.52 -17.89
N SER A 162 42.97 -8.33 -18.52
CA SER A 162 42.21 -7.90 -19.71
C SER A 162 41.19 -6.82 -19.36
N TYR A 163 40.45 -7.02 -18.26
CA TYR A 163 39.50 -6.04 -17.76
C TYR A 163 40.19 -4.78 -17.25
N ALA A 164 41.27 -4.90 -16.46
CA ALA A 164 41.97 -3.74 -15.90
C ALA A 164 42.64 -2.85 -16.97
N ALA A 165 42.99 -3.40 -18.14
CA ALA A 165 43.52 -2.64 -19.26
C ALA A 165 42.42 -1.99 -20.10
N ASN A 166 41.40 -2.77 -20.47
CA ASN A 166 40.49 -2.45 -21.58
C ASN A 166 39.01 -2.45 -21.20
N GLY A 167 38.64 -2.80 -19.97
CA GLY A 167 37.24 -2.96 -19.56
C GLY A 167 36.55 -4.16 -20.23
N ILE A 168 35.28 -3.96 -20.59
CA ILE A 168 34.46 -4.98 -21.27
C ILE A 168 34.56 -4.86 -22.78
N SER A 169 34.53 -6.00 -23.47
CA SER A 169 34.42 -6.08 -24.93
C SER A 169 32.95 -6.17 -25.33
N SER A 170 32.47 -5.24 -26.17
CA SER A 170 31.11 -5.26 -26.73
C SER A 170 30.97 -6.21 -27.92
N GLY A 171 32.09 -6.75 -28.44
CA GLY A 171 32.10 -7.70 -29.56
C GLY A 171 33.50 -8.11 -30.03
N THR A 172 33.58 -9.04 -30.97
CA THR A 172 34.84 -9.50 -31.58
C THR A 172 34.99 -8.90 -32.99
N PRO A 173 36.10 -8.22 -33.33
CA PRO A 173 37.36 -8.08 -32.59
C PRO A 173 37.46 -6.71 -31.86
N ALA A 174 37.01 -6.62 -30.61
CA ALA A 174 37.22 -5.44 -29.77
C ALA A 174 37.99 -5.81 -28.48
N PRO A 175 38.90 -4.94 -27.99
CA PRO A 175 39.75 -5.24 -26.85
C PRO A 175 38.96 -5.21 -25.53
N GLY A 176 39.18 -6.17 -24.63
CA GLY A 176 38.45 -6.24 -23.35
C GLY A 176 38.21 -7.67 -22.87
N LEU A 177 37.60 -7.79 -21.70
CA LEU A 177 37.05 -9.06 -21.21
C LEU A 177 35.70 -9.32 -21.90
N ALA A 178 35.47 -10.56 -22.34
CA ALA A 178 34.19 -10.94 -22.95
C ALA A 178 33.01 -10.74 -21.99
N ASP A 179 31.89 -10.27 -22.52
CA ASP A 179 30.70 -9.88 -21.75
C ASP A 179 30.19 -11.00 -20.80
N ALA A 180 29.90 -12.19 -21.34
CA ALA A 180 29.46 -13.33 -20.53
C ALA A 180 30.45 -13.72 -19.42
N THR A 181 31.76 -13.62 -19.68
CA THR A 181 32.80 -13.90 -18.69
C THR A 181 32.83 -12.84 -17.58
N LEU A 182 32.58 -11.57 -17.91
CA LEU A 182 32.48 -10.50 -16.93
C LEU A 182 31.25 -10.70 -16.04
N LYS A 183 30.07 -10.89 -16.64
CA LYS A 183 28.79 -11.06 -15.92
C LYS A 183 28.77 -12.30 -15.03
N ALA A 184 29.48 -13.37 -15.40
CA ALA A 184 29.63 -14.56 -14.56
C ALA A 184 30.27 -14.28 -13.17
N ASN A 185 30.97 -13.16 -12.98
CA ASN A 185 31.51 -12.78 -11.67
C ASN A 185 30.44 -12.20 -10.73
N SER A 186 29.33 -11.66 -11.26
CA SER A 186 28.19 -11.20 -10.49
C SER A 186 26.98 -11.00 -11.40
N ILE A 187 25.99 -11.89 -11.25
CA ILE A 187 24.72 -11.87 -11.97
C ILE A 187 23.62 -12.40 -11.06
N TRP A 188 22.49 -11.73 -11.02
CA TRP A 188 21.30 -12.18 -10.30
C TRP A 188 20.25 -12.71 -11.28
N PRO A 189 19.32 -13.59 -10.84
CA PRO A 189 18.31 -14.16 -11.72
C PRO A 189 17.50 -13.09 -12.44
N ASN A 190 17.52 -13.10 -13.78
CA ASN A 190 16.84 -12.10 -14.59
C ASN A 190 15.30 -12.20 -14.56
N THR A 191 14.78 -13.27 -13.97
CA THR A 191 13.36 -13.44 -13.66
C THR A 191 12.92 -12.65 -12.42
N GLU A 192 13.85 -12.29 -11.54
CA GLU A 192 13.57 -11.63 -10.26
C GLU A 192 14.12 -10.20 -10.22
N TYR A 193 15.20 -9.93 -10.95
CA TYR A 193 15.89 -8.65 -10.95
C TYR A 193 16.28 -8.22 -12.36
N TYR A 194 16.17 -6.92 -12.62
CA TYR A 194 16.83 -6.32 -13.76
C TYR A 194 18.29 -5.99 -13.41
N ASN A 195 19.24 -6.59 -14.13
CA ASN A 195 20.67 -6.43 -13.85
C ASN A 195 21.26 -5.24 -14.63
N ILE A 196 21.97 -4.36 -13.93
CA ILE A 196 22.74 -3.25 -14.52
C ILE A 196 24.21 -3.40 -14.11
N TRP A 197 25.12 -3.44 -15.08
CA TRP A 197 26.56 -3.47 -14.83
C TRP A 197 27.18 -2.11 -15.13
N LEU A 198 27.89 -1.57 -14.15
CA LEU A 198 28.68 -0.36 -14.26
C LEU A 198 30.14 -0.74 -14.49
N VAL A 199 30.67 -0.37 -15.65
CA VAL A 199 32.04 -0.67 -16.08
C VAL A 199 32.80 0.62 -16.35
N TYR A 200 34.12 0.62 -16.21
CA TYR A 200 34.89 1.86 -16.39
C TYR A 200 35.35 2.13 -17.83
N LYS A 201 35.34 1.10 -18.69
CA LYS A 201 35.69 1.16 -20.12
C LYS A 201 34.87 0.14 -20.91
N ILE A 202 34.55 0.50 -22.14
CA ILE A 202 33.97 -0.39 -23.16
C ILE A 202 34.92 -0.33 -24.37
N ASP A 203 35.38 -1.48 -24.85
CA ASP A 203 36.30 -1.62 -25.98
C ASP A 203 37.60 -0.81 -25.82
N GLY A 204 38.10 -0.68 -24.59
CA GLY A 204 39.28 0.11 -24.25
C GLY A 204 39.06 1.63 -24.14
N ILE A 205 37.84 2.09 -24.38
CA ILE A 205 37.49 3.52 -24.47
C ILE A 205 36.54 3.91 -23.33
N ASN A 206 36.75 5.10 -22.78
CA ASN A 206 35.84 5.82 -21.91
C ASN A 206 35.87 7.32 -22.24
N ARG A 207 35.06 8.13 -21.54
CA ARG A 207 34.96 9.57 -21.82
C ARG A 207 36.32 10.28 -21.71
N ALA A 208 37.17 9.86 -20.78
CA ALA A 208 38.47 10.50 -20.52
C ALA A 208 39.51 10.27 -21.63
N ASN A 209 39.44 9.17 -22.38
CA ASN A 209 40.42 8.82 -23.41
C ASN A 209 39.85 8.75 -24.84
N ALA A 210 38.58 9.08 -25.03
CA ALA A 210 37.93 9.08 -26.33
C ALA A 210 38.42 10.25 -27.21
N THR A 211 38.77 9.94 -28.46
CA THR A 211 39.17 10.92 -29.49
C THR A 211 38.09 11.15 -30.54
N GLY A 212 36.86 10.67 -30.30
CA GLY A 212 35.71 10.67 -31.21
C GLY A 212 34.48 10.03 -30.58
N SER A 213 33.57 9.44 -31.37
CA SER A 213 32.42 8.71 -30.83
C SER A 213 32.86 7.47 -30.04
N PHE A 214 32.18 7.17 -28.93
CA PHE A 214 32.47 6.01 -28.09
C PHE A 214 31.18 5.39 -27.54
N THR A 215 31.18 4.08 -27.31
CA THR A 215 30.03 3.38 -26.72
C THR A 215 29.88 3.74 -25.25
N ALA A 216 28.78 4.41 -24.89
CA ALA A 216 28.51 4.82 -23.51
C ALA A 216 27.74 3.75 -22.71
N GLY A 217 26.93 2.95 -23.42
CA GLY A 217 26.19 1.83 -22.87
C GLY A 217 25.63 0.92 -23.95
N TYR A 218 25.10 -0.22 -23.52
CA TYR A 218 24.31 -1.13 -24.34
C TYR A 218 23.42 -2.00 -23.45
N ALA A 219 22.29 -2.45 -23.99
CA ALA A 219 21.33 -3.33 -23.36
C ALA A 219 20.96 -4.50 -24.27
N TYR A 220 20.65 -5.62 -23.65
CA TYR A 220 20.07 -6.75 -24.35
C TYR A 220 18.55 -6.60 -24.42
N PHE A 221 17.99 -6.76 -25.62
CA PHE A 221 16.54 -6.85 -25.83
C PHE A 221 15.97 -8.10 -25.11
N ASN A 222 14.69 -8.04 -24.78
CA ASN A 222 13.90 -9.13 -24.22
C ASN A 222 13.89 -10.35 -25.16
N GLY A 223 14.65 -11.38 -24.77
CA GLY A 223 14.89 -12.57 -25.60
C GLY A 223 16.29 -13.15 -25.40
N ALA A 224 17.23 -12.33 -24.91
CA ALA A 224 18.58 -12.74 -24.58
C ALA A 224 18.64 -13.85 -23.53
N GLY A 225 19.72 -14.63 -23.57
CA GLY A 225 19.96 -15.67 -22.57
C GLY A 225 20.17 -15.08 -21.18
N ALA A 226 19.69 -15.78 -20.15
CA ALA A 226 19.77 -15.33 -18.75
C ALA A 226 21.21 -15.04 -18.27
N SER A 227 22.23 -15.58 -18.91
CA SER A 227 23.65 -15.34 -18.59
C SER A 227 24.16 -13.96 -19.04
N VAL A 228 23.43 -13.25 -19.89
CA VAL A 228 23.86 -11.96 -20.46
C VAL A 228 22.77 -10.87 -20.42
N ASP A 229 21.52 -11.21 -20.14
CA ASP A 229 20.40 -10.27 -20.09
C ASP A 229 20.61 -9.13 -19.06
N GLY A 230 20.30 -7.90 -19.48
CA GLY A 230 20.47 -6.67 -18.71
C GLY A 230 21.22 -5.57 -19.45
N THR A 231 21.63 -4.52 -18.73
CA THR A 231 22.26 -3.32 -19.30
C THR A 231 23.69 -3.16 -18.80
N VAL A 232 24.59 -2.73 -19.68
CA VAL A 232 25.96 -2.32 -19.36
C VAL A 232 26.10 -0.83 -19.64
N MET A 233 26.69 -0.08 -18.71
CA MET A 233 26.92 1.36 -18.87
C MET A 233 28.27 1.77 -18.26
N LEU A 234 28.89 2.81 -18.82
CA LEU A 234 30.09 3.40 -18.25
C LEU A 234 29.83 4.09 -16.91
N THR A 235 30.76 3.97 -15.95
CA THR A 235 30.67 4.65 -14.64
C THR A 235 30.65 6.17 -14.76
N ASP A 236 31.36 6.71 -15.75
CA ASP A 236 31.44 8.15 -16.02
C ASP A 236 30.11 8.75 -16.55
N GLU A 237 29.11 7.91 -16.86
CA GLU A 237 27.77 8.34 -17.27
C GLU A 237 26.82 8.51 -16.07
N ILE A 238 27.23 8.12 -14.86
CA ILE A 238 26.45 8.28 -13.60
C ILE A 238 26.56 9.70 -13.04
N THR A 239 27.45 10.53 -13.56
CA THR A 239 27.55 11.95 -13.20
C THR A 239 27.83 12.74 -14.48
N ASP A 240 26.81 13.31 -15.12
CA ASP A 240 27.06 14.12 -16.33
C ASP A 240 27.67 15.49 -15.94
N PRO A 241 28.86 15.87 -16.45
CA PRO A 241 29.46 17.19 -16.24
C PRO A 241 28.70 18.36 -16.92
N PHE A 242 27.69 18.11 -17.76
CA PHE A 242 26.85 19.19 -18.30
C PHE A 242 25.78 19.59 -17.27
N ALA A 243 26.01 20.69 -16.57
CA ALA A 243 25.06 21.27 -15.64
C ALA A 243 23.68 21.50 -16.31
N GLY A 244 22.69 20.65 -15.99
CA GLY A 244 21.29 20.89 -16.34
C GLY A 244 20.43 19.69 -16.74
N ALA A 245 20.98 18.53 -17.12
CA ALA A 245 20.17 17.33 -17.41
C ALA A 245 20.95 16.05 -17.06
N PRO A 246 20.61 15.35 -15.96
CA PRO A 246 21.35 14.18 -15.53
C PRO A 246 20.84 12.89 -16.22
N TYR A 247 21.76 12.01 -16.62
CA TYR A 247 21.55 10.56 -16.85
C TYR A 247 20.72 10.09 -18.07
N SER A 248 20.72 10.82 -19.18
CA SER A 248 19.95 10.40 -20.37
C SER A 248 20.36 9.04 -21.00
N THR A 249 21.60 8.59 -20.82
CA THR A 249 22.12 7.34 -21.40
C THR A 249 21.37 6.10 -20.86
N ILE A 250 21.13 6.01 -19.56
CA ILE A 250 20.44 4.82 -19.01
C ILE A 250 18.98 4.75 -19.45
N THR A 251 18.28 5.90 -19.51
CA THR A 251 16.88 5.92 -19.94
C THR A 251 16.74 5.40 -21.36
N HIS A 252 17.70 5.73 -22.22
CA HIS A 252 17.81 5.22 -23.58
C HIS A 252 18.10 3.71 -23.61
N GLU A 253 19.12 3.24 -22.90
CA GLU A 253 19.46 1.81 -22.88
C GLU A 253 18.35 0.94 -22.28
N LEU A 254 17.64 1.44 -21.28
CA LEU A 254 16.48 0.74 -20.70
C LEU A 254 15.29 0.73 -21.65
N GLY A 255 15.14 1.73 -22.52
CA GLY A 255 14.20 1.66 -23.63
C GLY A 255 14.46 0.44 -24.51
N HIS A 256 15.72 0.21 -24.92
CA HIS A 256 16.12 -1.00 -25.65
C HIS A 256 15.91 -2.29 -24.86
N ALA A 257 16.22 -2.26 -23.55
CA ALA A 257 15.98 -3.41 -22.68
C ALA A 257 14.53 -3.89 -22.72
N PHE A 258 13.58 -2.96 -22.84
CA PHE A 258 12.15 -3.23 -22.99
C PHE A 258 11.66 -3.15 -24.44
N ASN A 259 12.52 -3.50 -25.40
CA ASN A 259 12.24 -3.70 -26.82
C ASN A 259 11.84 -2.46 -27.64
N LEU A 260 12.24 -1.26 -27.20
CA LEU A 260 12.22 -0.09 -28.08
C LEU A 260 13.40 -0.12 -29.06
N TYR A 261 13.14 0.34 -30.27
CA TYR A 261 14.16 0.57 -31.30
C TYR A 261 14.53 2.05 -31.30
N HIS A 262 15.63 2.42 -31.96
CA HIS A 262 15.92 3.83 -32.17
C HIS A 262 14.82 4.44 -33.05
N VAL A 263 14.42 5.69 -32.78
CA VAL A 263 13.41 6.37 -33.63
C VAL A 263 13.88 6.64 -35.07
N PHE A 264 15.19 6.50 -35.31
CA PHE A 264 15.84 6.61 -36.61
C PHE A 264 16.25 5.24 -37.18
N GLU A 265 15.72 4.13 -36.67
CA GLU A 265 16.03 2.78 -37.14
C GLU A 265 15.89 2.70 -38.67
N GLY A 266 16.90 2.12 -39.35
CA GLY A 266 16.95 2.05 -40.82
C GLY A 266 17.69 3.19 -41.52
N ASP A 267 18.36 4.09 -40.79
CA ASP A 267 19.21 5.12 -41.41
C ASP A 267 20.63 4.60 -41.79
N ASP A 268 20.96 4.59 -43.08
CA ASP A 268 22.24 4.06 -43.61
C ASP A 268 23.44 5.01 -43.39
N HIS A 269 23.88 5.19 -42.14
CA HIS A 269 25.04 6.04 -41.83
C HIS A 269 26.35 5.24 -41.64
N PRO A 270 27.46 5.55 -42.33
CA PRO A 270 28.76 4.93 -42.06
C PRO A 270 29.32 5.39 -40.71
N THR A 271 29.91 4.49 -39.93
CA THR A 271 30.39 4.73 -38.56
C THR A 271 31.68 5.57 -38.47
N THR A 272 32.22 6.08 -39.59
CA THR A 272 33.44 6.90 -39.63
C THR A 272 33.37 8.03 -40.69
N PRO A 273 33.84 9.25 -40.40
CA PRO A 273 33.90 10.37 -41.38
C PRO A 273 34.86 10.12 -42.56
N PRO A 274 34.64 10.72 -43.75
CA PRO A 274 33.61 11.72 -44.08
C PRO A 274 32.26 11.10 -44.45
N LEU A 275 31.20 11.72 -43.95
CA LEU A 275 29.83 11.23 -43.96
C LEU A 275 29.15 11.58 -45.29
N THR A 276 28.75 10.59 -46.08
CA THR A 276 27.80 10.79 -47.18
C THR A 276 26.38 11.00 -46.62
N ALA A 277 25.54 11.74 -47.35
CA ALA A 277 24.21 12.14 -46.89
C ALA A 277 23.37 10.94 -46.39
N PRO A 278 22.77 10.99 -45.18
CA PRO A 278 21.99 9.87 -44.65
C PRO A 278 20.70 9.67 -45.47
N HIS A 279 20.36 8.40 -45.78
CA HIS A 279 19.06 8.01 -46.32
C HIS A 279 17.99 8.04 -45.23
N CYS A 280 16.74 8.30 -45.63
CA CYS A 280 15.59 8.22 -44.74
C CYS A 280 15.02 6.79 -44.73
N PRO A 281 14.51 6.31 -43.58
CA PRO A 281 13.82 5.02 -43.52
C PRO A 281 12.70 4.95 -44.57
N SER A 282 12.57 3.81 -45.25
CA SER A 282 11.57 3.64 -46.33
C SER A 282 10.15 3.66 -45.76
N PRO A 283 9.23 4.55 -46.21
CA PRO A 283 7.84 4.57 -45.77
C PRO A 283 7.03 3.31 -46.15
N THR A 284 7.60 2.43 -46.96
CA THR A 284 6.93 1.26 -47.55
C THR A 284 7.38 -0.08 -46.96
N ASP A 285 8.36 -0.08 -46.06
CA ASP A 285 8.87 -1.27 -45.38
C ASP A 285 8.70 -1.15 -43.86
N PRO A 286 7.64 -1.74 -43.27
CA PRO A 286 7.40 -1.72 -41.82
C PRO A 286 8.42 -2.55 -41.02
N THR A 287 9.36 -3.25 -41.68
CA THR A 287 10.50 -3.92 -41.02
C THR A 287 11.74 -3.04 -40.93
N ALA A 288 11.70 -1.84 -41.52
CA ALA A 288 12.77 -0.84 -41.52
C ALA A 288 12.39 0.43 -40.75
N THR A 289 11.58 0.31 -39.68
CA THR A 289 11.15 1.40 -38.80
C THR A 289 11.30 1.01 -37.33
N ASP A 290 11.01 1.93 -36.40
CA ASP A 290 11.08 1.71 -34.95
C ASP A 290 9.87 0.95 -34.37
N PHE A 291 8.98 0.46 -35.24
CA PHE A 291 7.73 -0.23 -34.92
C PHE A 291 6.70 0.59 -34.11
N CYS A 292 6.86 1.92 -34.03
CA CYS A 292 5.90 2.83 -33.41
C CYS A 292 5.31 3.74 -34.50
N ALA A 293 3.97 3.88 -34.56
CA ALA A 293 3.33 4.68 -35.61
C ALA A 293 3.26 6.17 -35.25
N ASP A 294 3.36 6.48 -33.95
CA ASP A 294 3.32 7.84 -33.41
C ASP A 294 4.69 8.54 -33.32
N THR A 295 5.75 7.91 -33.86
CA THR A 295 7.08 8.48 -34.07
C THR A 295 7.29 8.71 -35.57
N GLU A 296 7.51 9.96 -35.99
CA GLU A 296 7.73 10.23 -37.41
C GLU A 296 9.11 9.70 -37.87
N PRO A 297 9.22 9.20 -39.11
CA PRO A 297 10.52 8.83 -39.67
C PRO A 297 11.48 10.03 -39.64
N MET A 298 12.67 9.80 -39.11
CA MET A 298 13.72 10.82 -39.01
C MET A 298 15.11 10.26 -39.27
N LYS A 299 16.08 11.15 -39.46
CA LYS A 299 17.51 10.82 -39.43
C LYS A 299 18.01 10.93 -38.01
N ARG A 300 19.02 10.16 -37.62
CA ARG A 300 19.66 10.32 -36.31
C ARG A 300 20.08 11.78 -36.06
N SER A 301 19.79 12.28 -34.87
CA SER A 301 20.33 13.57 -34.43
C SER A 301 21.83 13.46 -34.16
N LEU A 302 22.57 14.55 -34.40
CA LEU A 302 24.03 14.59 -34.24
C LEU A 302 24.40 15.19 -32.88
N PHE A 303 23.76 14.70 -31.80
CA PHE A 303 23.95 15.20 -30.43
C PHE A 303 23.64 16.68 -30.27
N ASN A 304 22.70 17.17 -31.08
CA ASN A 304 22.13 18.51 -31.07
C ASN A 304 20.63 18.44 -30.71
N CYS A 305 19.96 19.59 -30.68
CA CYS A 305 18.50 19.66 -30.60
C CYS A 305 17.99 20.30 -31.89
N PRO A 306 17.64 19.50 -32.93
CA PRO A 306 17.12 20.04 -34.18
C PRO A 306 15.89 20.91 -33.97
N ALA A 307 15.79 22.02 -34.69
CA ALA A 307 14.61 22.88 -34.63
C ALA A 307 13.41 22.19 -35.28
N GLU A 308 12.22 22.40 -34.71
CA GLU A 308 10.95 21.75 -35.08
C GLU A 308 10.65 21.80 -36.60
N GLY A 309 11.12 22.78 -37.37
CA GLY A 309 10.74 22.97 -38.78
C GLY A 309 11.54 22.23 -39.87
N SER A 310 12.47 21.32 -39.56
CA SER A 310 13.44 20.79 -40.56
C SER A 310 13.56 19.26 -40.59
N ASN A 311 12.45 18.51 -40.69
CA ASN A 311 12.52 17.05 -40.89
C ASN A 311 12.65 16.70 -42.38
N THR A 312 13.86 16.37 -42.83
CA THR A 312 14.13 16.04 -44.25
C THR A 312 13.59 14.68 -44.69
N CYS A 313 13.08 13.85 -43.78
CA CYS A 313 12.52 12.53 -44.09
C CYS A 313 11.02 12.55 -44.35
N VAL A 314 10.36 13.68 -44.09
CA VAL A 314 8.95 13.89 -44.39
C VAL A 314 8.86 15.03 -45.40
N THR A 315 8.35 14.75 -46.60
CA THR A 315 8.30 15.74 -47.69
C THR A 315 7.44 16.94 -47.28
N GLY A 316 8.05 18.12 -47.09
CA GLY A 316 7.37 19.32 -46.60
C GLY A 316 7.00 19.29 -45.11
N GLY A 317 7.54 18.34 -44.34
CA GLY A 317 7.19 18.10 -42.94
C GLY A 317 8.14 18.74 -41.92
N ALA A 318 7.59 18.98 -40.73
CA ALA A 318 8.29 19.40 -39.53
C ALA A 318 8.56 18.17 -38.64
N TYR A 319 9.55 18.26 -37.74
CA TYR A 319 9.61 17.38 -36.58
C TYR A 319 8.36 17.60 -35.72
N ASN A 320 7.85 16.53 -35.13
CA ASN A 320 6.64 16.53 -34.30
C ASN A 320 6.94 16.00 -32.89
N GLY A 321 8.11 16.35 -32.35
CA GLY A 321 8.56 15.96 -31.02
C GLY A 321 9.42 14.69 -30.98
N THR A 322 9.62 13.97 -32.10
CA THR A 322 10.47 12.76 -32.11
C THR A 322 11.96 13.08 -31.90
N GLN A 323 12.41 14.29 -32.26
CA GLN A 323 13.75 14.79 -31.92
C GLN A 323 13.96 14.96 -30.41
N HIS A 324 12.88 15.07 -29.63
CA HIS A 324 12.90 15.11 -28.18
C HIS A 324 12.74 13.72 -27.55
N ASN A 325 12.67 12.66 -28.36
CA ASN A 325 12.46 11.30 -27.88
C ASN A 325 13.71 10.75 -27.16
N HIS A 326 13.49 10.03 -26.06
CA HIS A 326 14.55 9.35 -25.33
C HIS A 326 15.34 8.34 -26.19
N MET A 327 14.73 7.79 -27.23
CA MET A 327 15.33 6.83 -28.16
C MET A 327 16.06 7.47 -29.36
N ASP A 328 16.27 8.80 -29.35
CA ASP A 328 17.11 9.53 -30.33
C ASP A 328 18.53 9.83 -29.77
N TYR A 329 19.45 10.21 -30.65
CA TYR A 329 20.78 10.73 -30.33
C TYR A 329 20.83 12.26 -30.22
N SER A 330 19.70 12.89 -29.90
CA SER A 330 19.66 14.31 -29.55
C SER A 330 20.46 14.62 -28.29
N SER A 331 20.77 15.90 -28.05
CA SER A 331 21.51 16.30 -26.86
C SER A 331 20.77 15.85 -25.57
N PRO A 332 21.49 15.53 -24.48
CA PRO A 332 20.87 15.11 -23.21
C PRO A 332 19.78 16.06 -22.70
N THR A 333 19.94 17.37 -22.91
CA THR A 333 18.99 18.42 -22.53
C THR A 333 17.78 18.54 -23.48
N CYS A 334 17.84 17.92 -24.66
CA CYS A 334 16.76 17.94 -25.65
C CYS A 334 15.79 16.78 -25.44
N ARG A 335 16.30 15.63 -24.97
CA ARG A 335 15.50 14.42 -24.78
C ARG A 335 14.63 14.53 -23.55
N ASP A 336 13.32 14.50 -23.75
CA ASP A 336 12.38 14.74 -22.69
C ASP A 336 11.13 13.82 -22.68
N ARG A 337 10.96 12.90 -23.64
CA ARG A 337 9.73 12.08 -23.71
C ARG A 337 9.88 10.71 -24.34
N PHE A 338 8.89 9.87 -24.04
CA PHE A 338 8.50 8.70 -24.83
C PHE A 338 7.10 8.94 -25.42
N THR A 339 6.73 8.12 -26.41
CA THR A 339 5.40 8.16 -27.05
C THR A 339 4.44 7.09 -26.52
N SER A 340 3.20 7.07 -27.02
CA SER A 340 2.16 6.16 -26.55
C SER A 340 2.38 4.74 -27.06
N ASP A 341 2.81 4.60 -28.31
CA ASP A 341 3.16 3.31 -28.88
C ASP A 341 4.42 2.73 -28.23
N GLN A 342 5.41 3.58 -27.91
CA GLN A 342 6.58 3.18 -27.14
C GLN A 342 6.20 2.69 -25.73
N ARG A 343 5.30 3.40 -25.02
CA ARG A 343 4.75 2.92 -23.75
C ARG A 343 4.14 1.52 -23.93
N ASP A 344 3.24 1.38 -24.88
CA ASP A 344 2.50 0.12 -25.08
C ASP A 344 3.41 -1.06 -25.41
N ARG A 345 4.46 -0.80 -26.20
CA ARG A 345 5.50 -1.78 -26.52
C ARG A 345 6.31 -2.18 -25.28
N ILE A 346 6.69 -1.24 -24.43
CA ILE A 346 7.34 -1.55 -23.15
C ILE A 346 6.42 -2.37 -22.24
N PHE A 347 5.13 -2.04 -22.18
CA PHE A 347 4.16 -2.77 -21.37
C PHE A 347 3.93 -4.18 -21.86
N SER A 348 3.92 -4.40 -23.17
CA SER A 348 3.84 -5.75 -23.72
C SER A 348 5.00 -6.65 -23.25
N ALA A 349 6.21 -6.10 -23.08
CA ALA A 349 7.34 -6.84 -22.52
C ALA A 349 7.15 -7.21 -21.04
N LEU A 350 6.32 -6.50 -20.29
CA LEU A 350 6.01 -6.82 -18.89
C LEU A 350 4.73 -7.66 -18.71
N MET A 351 3.76 -7.52 -19.62
CA MET A 351 2.43 -8.11 -19.49
C MET A 351 2.26 -9.38 -20.31
N ASP A 352 3.08 -9.60 -21.32
CA ASP A 352 3.00 -10.84 -22.09
C ASP A 352 3.57 -12.00 -21.27
N ALA A 353 2.74 -13.03 -21.07
CA ALA A 353 3.16 -14.28 -20.48
C ALA A 353 4.33 -14.93 -21.24
N GLY A 354 4.46 -14.75 -22.56
CA GLY A 354 5.61 -15.26 -23.32
C GLY A 354 6.95 -14.58 -22.99
N SER A 355 6.92 -13.42 -22.32
CA SER A 355 8.09 -12.60 -22.04
C SER A 355 8.90 -13.06 -20.83
N SER A 356 10.23 -13.12 -20.97
CA SER A 356 11.14 -13.34 -19.84
C SER A 356 11.09 -12.24 -18.77
N ARG A 357 10.54 -11.06 -19.10
CA ARG A 357 10.45 -9.91 -18.19
C ARG A 357 9.13 -9.82 -17.43
N ALA A 358 8.15 -10.67 -17.76
CA ALA A 358 6.86 -10.66 -17.09
C ALA A 358 6.96 -11.02 -15.61
N SER A 359 7.95 -11.81 -15.19
CA SER A 359 8.13 -12.19 -13.80
C SER A 359 8.62 -11.05 -12.90
N LEU A 360 9.24 -10.01 -13.47
CA LEU A 360 9.69 -8.83 -12.74
C LEU A 360 8.54 -8.12 -12.02
N ILE A 361 7.32 -8.17 -12.57
CA ILE A 361 6.14 -7.51 -12.00
C ILE A 361 5.62 -8.16 -10.71
N SER A 362 6.03 -9.41 -10.47
CA SER A 362 5.66 -10.20 -9.29
C SER A 362 6.81 -10.31 -8.29
N SER A 363 7.99 -9.81 -8.64
CA SER A 363 9.18 -9.96 -7.82
C SER A 363 9.11 -9.10 -6.55
N LEU A 364 9.47 -9.71 -5.43
CA LEU A 364 9.63 -9.08 -4.12
C LEU A 364 11.01 -8.45 -3.94
N GLY A 365 11.88 -8.53 -4.94
CA GLY A 365 13.28 -8.07 -4.85
C GLY A 365 13.42 -6.63 -4.37
N ALA A 366 12.47 -5.73 -4.68
CA ALA A 366 12.47 -4.32 -4.29
C ALA A 366 11.85 -4.03 -2.91
N THR A 367 11.34 -5.05 -2.20
CA THR A 367 10.63 -4.91 -0.91
C THR A 367 11.50 -5.41 0.24
N ALA A 368 11.59 -4.71 1.37
CA ALA A 368 12.37 -5.18 2.53
C ALA A 368 11.81 -6.49 3.11
N ILE A 369 12.67 -7.34 3.69
CA ILE A 369 12.29 -8.66 4.23
C ILE A 369 11.21 -8.51 5.31
N GLY A 370 10.04 -9.11 5.07
CA GLY A 370 8.98 -9.28 6.07
C GLY A 370 9.20 -10.57 6.88
N THR A 371 8.53 -10.69 8.03
CA THR A 371 8.51 -11.93 8.81
C THR A 371 7.69 -12.99 8.08
N THR A 372 8.33 -14.04 7.58
CA THR A 372 7.65 -15.19 6.96
C THR A 372 6.94 -16.04 8.01
N SER A 373 5.76 -16.56 7.67
CA SER A 373 5.04 -17.49 8.55
C SER A 373 5.70 -18.87 8.53
N THR A 374 5.63 -19.59 9.65
CA THR A 374 6.21 -20.93 9.78
C THR A 374 5.18 -21.97 9.33
N ALA A 375 5.56 -22.77 8.33
CA ALA A 375 4.66 -23.59 7.53
C ALA A 375 4.62 -25.09 7.92
N CYS A 376 3.59 -25.82 7.46
CA CYS A 376 3.65 -27.29 7.35
C CYS A 376 4.78 -27.74 6.39
N ALA A 377 5.53 -28.78 6.80
CA ALA A 377 6.68 -29.31 6.05
C ALA A 377 6.25 -30.10 4.80
N PHE A 378 7.05 -29.99 3.72
CA PHE A 378 6.94 -30.82 2.52
C PHE A 378 8.31 -31.44 2.22
N SER A 379 8.49 -32.71 2.57
CA SER A 379 9.77 -33.43 2.48
C SER A 379 9.61 -34.92 2.16
N PRO A 380 8.84 -35.31 1.12
CA PRO A 380 8.76 -36.72 0.73
C PRO A 380 10.06 -37.19 0.06
N THR A 381 10.24 -38.51 -0.05
CA THR A 381 11.40 -39.08 -0.76
C THR A 381 11.20 -38.97 -2.28
N PRO A 382 12.11 -38.32 -3.03
CA PRO A 382 11.99 -38.22 -4.48
C PRO A 382 12.11 -39.59 -5.14
N THR A 383 11.23 -39.88 -6.11
CA THR A 383 11.46 -40.99 -7.06
C THR A 383 12.40 -40.52 -8.16
N THR A 384 13.48 -41.26 -8.44
CA THR A 384 14.43 -40.92 -9.50
C THR A 384 13.84 -41.22 -10.89
N GLY A 385 14.00 -40.29 -11.85
CA GLY A 385 13.83 -40.60 -13.28
C GLY A 385 12.98 -39.64 -14.13
N ASN A 386 12.11 -38.80 -13.56
CA ASN A 386 11.20 -37.93 -14.33
C ASN A 386 11.27 -36.47 -13.88
N ASN A 387 11.36 -35.54 -14.84
CA ASN A 387 11.38 -34.09 -14.61
C ASN A 387 9.95 -33.52 -14.52
N ASN A 388 9.20 -33.93 -13.49
CA ASN A 388 7.83 -33.51 -13.23
C ASN A 388 7.82 -32.36 -12.23
N GLY A 389 7.08 -31.28 -12.51
CA GLY A 389 7.01 -30.12 -11.64
C GLY A 389 6.44 -28.89 -12.37
N PRO A 390 6.03 -27.86 -11.62
CA PRO A 390 5.59 -26.60 -12.20
C PRO A 390 6.67 -25.98 -13.10
N ARG A 391 6.25 -25.39 -14.22
CA ARG A 391 7.11 -24.71 -15.21
C ARG A 391 6.70 -23.27 -15.50
N GLY A 392 5.46 -22.93 -15.15
CA GLY A 392 4.89 -21.61 -15.38
C GLY A 392 3.65 -21.39 -14.51
N ILE A 393 3.66 -20.37 -13.66
CA ILE A 393 2.55 -20.05 -12.75
C ILE A 393 2.02 -18.70 -13.19
N ASN A 394 0.82 -18.70 -13.78
CA ASN A 394 0.20 -17.52 -14.33
C ASN A 394 -1.13 -17.23 -13.66
N LEU A 395 -1.27 -16.03 -13.12
CA LEU A 395 -2.46 -15.51 -12.49
C LEU A 395 -2.88 -14.23 -13.20
N PHE A 396 -4.16 -14.15 -13.53
CA PHE A 396 -4.78 -13.06 -14.28
C PHE A 396 -5.98 -12.50 -13.52
N ASP A 397 -6.40 -11.31 -13.93
CA ASP A 397 -7.75 -10.83 -13.63
C ASP A 397 -8.85 -11.74 -14.19
N ASN A 398 -10.10 -11.42 -13.89
CA ASN A 398 -11.24 -12.22 -14.34
C ASN A 398 -11.43 -12.25 -15.87
N THR A 399 -10.81 -11.32 -16.62
CA THR A 399 -10.91 -11.28 -18.09
C THR A 399 -9.81 -12.09 -18.76
N GLY A 400 -8.72 -12.38 -18.05
CA GLY A 400 -7.55 -13.07 -18.61
C GLY A 400 -6.60 -12.13 -19.35
N ASP A 401 -6.87 -10.82 -19.34
CA ASP A 401 -6.12 -9.81 -20.10
C ASP A 401 -4.99 -9.18 -19.28
N THR A 402 -5.15 -9.09 -17.96
CA THR A 402 -4.14 -8.48 -17.07
C THR A 402 -3.42 -9.55 -16.27
N VAL A 403 -2.08 -9.60 -16.39
CA VAL A 403 -1.24 -10.48 -15.57
C VAL A 403 -1.07 -9.89 -14.16
N ILE A 404 -1.49 -10.65 -13.15
CA ILE A 404 -1.28 -10.35 -11.72
C ILE A 404 0.03 -10.98 -11.24
N MET A 405 0.36 -12.16 -11.75
CA MET A 405 1.61 -12.85 -11.45
C MET A 405 1.93 -13.79 -12.61
N ALA A 406 3.17 -13.77 -13.10
CA ALA A 406 3.66 -14.71 -14.10
C ALA A 406 5.08 -15.14 -13.70
N VAL A 407 5.23 -16.38 -13.25
CA VAL A 407 6.54 -16.92 -12.85
C VAL A 407 6.90 -18.04 -13.80
N TYR A 408 8.09 -17.94 -14.43
CA TYR A 408 8.61 -18.94 -15.36
C TYR A 408 9.77 -19.70 -14.73
N THR A 409 9.57 -21.01 -14.56
CA THR A 409 10.58 -21.93 -14.06
C THR A 409 10.96 -22.85 -15.22
N ASN A 410 11.96 -22.44 -16.01
CA ASN A 410 12.29 -23.05 -17.31
C ASN A 410 12.72 -24.53 -17.27
N GLY A 411 12.62 -25.22 -16.13
CA GLY A 411 13.19 -26.55 -15.98
C GLY A 411 12.50 -27.54 -15.06
N GLY A 412 11.39 -27.21 -14.38
CA GLY A 412 10.70 -28.11 -13.44
C GLY A 412 11.66 -28.69 -12.38
N TYR A 413 11.34 -29.86 -11.83
CA TYR A 413 12.13 -30.53 -10.80
C TYR A 413 13.64 -30.58 -11.09
N SER A 414 14.06 -30.98 -12.30
CA SER A 414 15.48 -31.13 -12.62
C SER A 414 16.18 -29.79 -12.87
N GLY A 415 15.47 -28.80 -13.43
CA GLY A 415 16.03 -27.47 -13.63
C GLY A 415 16.14 -26.65 -12.35
N ASP A 416 15.32 -26.97 -11.36
CA ASP A 416 15.38 -26.38 -10.02
C ASP A 416 16.37 -27.12 -9.09
N GLY A 417 17.33 -27.86 -9.68
CA GLY A 417 18.40 -28.53 -8.94
C GLY A 417 17.96 -29.82 -8.23
N ASN A 418 16.98 -30.54 -8.78
CA ASN A 418 16.44 -31.80 -8.24
C ASN A 418 15.81 -31.64 -6.84
N ARG A 419 15.14 -30.51 -6.61
CA ARG A 419 14.48 -30.19 -5.33
C ARG A 419 13.00 -30.53 -5.41
N VAL A 420 12.53 -31.38 -4.49
CA VAL A 420 11.09 -31.72 -4.36
C VAL A 420 10.26 -30.58 -3.78
N TYR A 421 10.92 -29.62 -3.12
CA TYR A 421 10.30 -28.46 -2.52
C TYR A 421 11.16 -27.22 -2.80
N VAL A 422 10.52 -26.15 -3.24
CA VAL A 422 11.14 -24.84 -3.44
C VAL A 422 10.26 -23.77 -2.81
N ASP A 423 10.84 -22.94 -1.97
CA ASP A 423 10.15 -21.80 -1.39
C ASP A 423 10.46 -20.56 -2.21
N ARG A 424 9.46 -20.04 -2.93
CA ARG A 424 9.53 -18.78 -3.69
C ARG A 424 8.77 -17.65 -2.98
N SER A 425 8.25 -17.87 -1.77
CA SER A 425 7.46 -16.87 -1.04
C SER A 425 8.25 -15.61 -0.71
N CYS A 426 9.57 -15.72 -0.53
CA CYS A 426 10.44 -14.57 -0.35
C CYS A 426 10.78 -13.83 -1.65
N GLN A 427 10.51 -14.43 -2.82
CA GLN A 427 10.90 -13.95 -4.15
C GLN A 427 9.73 -13.42 -4.97
N HIS A 428 8.53 -13.99 -4.85
CA HIS A 428 7.37 -13.64 -5.67
C HIS A 428 6.11 -13.44 -4.84
N ARG A 429 5.34 -12.39 -5.16
CA ARG A 429 4.03 -12.10 -4.57
C ARG A 429 2.92 -11.93 -5.60
N ALA A 430 1.71 -12.35 -5.24
CA ALA A 430 0.47 -11.88 -5.86
C ALA A 430 -0.32 -10.98 -4.90
N GLU A 431 -1.02 -9.99 -5.44
CA GLU A 431 -1.94 -9.15 -4.66
C GLU A 431 -3.35 -9.38 -5.18
N LEU A 432 -4.25 -9.77 -4.28
CA LEU A 432 -5.64 -10.12 -4.57
C LEU A 432 -6.58 -9.32 -3.66
N GLU A 433 -7.87 -9.31 -3.96
CA GLU A 433 -8.88 -8.59 -3.19
C GLU A 433 -10.01 -9.52 -2.75
N ILE A 434 -10.51 -9.31 -1.53
CA ILE A 434 -11.65 -10.07 -1.00
C ILE A 434 -12.86 -9.94 -1.91
N GLY A 435 -13.48 -11.08 -2.23
CA GLY A 435 -14.71 -11.15 -3.03
C GLY A 435 -14.50 -10.97 -4.53
N LYS A 436 -13.27 -10.76 -5.02
CA LYS A 436 -12.97 -10.69 -6.45
C LYS A 436 -12.68 -12.06 -7.05
N THR A 437 -13.00 -12.20 -8.34
CA THR A 437 -12.74 -13.38 -9.16
C THR A 437 -11.47 -13.17 -9.99
N TYR A 438 -10.68 -14.21 -10.12
CA TYR A 438 -9.41 -14.26 -10.84
C TYR A 438 -9.31 -15.51 -11.70
N GLN A 439 -8.39 -15.52 -12.67
CA GLN A 439 -8.11 -16.70 -13.49
C GLN A 439 -6.68 -17.17 -13.26
N MET A 440 -6.47 -18.49 -13.16
CA MET A 440 -5.14 -19.09 -13.00
C MET A 440 -4.89 -20.18 -14.05
N ALA A 441 -3.63 -20.29 -14.47
CA ALA A 441 -3.10 -21.41 -15.23
C ALA A 441 -1.72 -21.83 -14.71
N VAL A 442 -1.49 -23.14 -14.62
CA VAL A 442 -0.18 -23.73 -14.31
C VAL A 442 0.30 -24.55 -15.51
N ASN A 443 1.55 -24.35 -15.91
CA ASN A 443 2.20 -25.09 -16.99
C ASN A 443 3.08 -26.19 -16.40
N VAL A 444 3.06 -27.36 -17.03
CA VAL A 444 3.82 -28.54 -16.60
C VAL A 444 4.62 -29.12 -17.77
N GLY A 445 5.37 -30.21 -17.54
CA GLY A 445 6.17 -30.87 -18.58
C GLY A 445 5.33 -31.52 -19.68
N SER A 446 6.01 -32.20 -20.61
CA SER A 446 5.36 -32.98 -21.67
C SER A 446 4.68 -34.27 -21.16
N GLY A 447 4.97 -34.69 -19.93
CA GLY A 447 4.27 -35.79 -19.26
C GLY A 447 2.98 -35.31 -18.59
N ALA A 448 1.99 -36.20 -18.46
CA ALA A 448 0.77 -35.89 -17.73
C ALA A 448 1.04 -35.82 -16.22
N GLU A 449 0.73 -34.67 -15.61
CA GLU A 449 0.89 -34.41 -14.19
C GLU A 449 -0.46 -34.00 -13.59
N ASN A 450 -0.73 -34.43 -12.35
CA ASN A 450 -1.76 -33.83 -11.51
C ASN A 450 -1.19 -32.55 -10.91
N THR A 451 -1.97 -31.49 -10.88
CA THR A 451 -1.58 -30.18 -10.35
C THR A 451 -2.67 -29.61 -9.46
N VAL A 452 -2.32 -29.14 -8.27
CA VAL A 452 -3.24 -28.45 -7.35
C VAL A 452 -2.58 -27.19 -6.81
N VAL A 453 -3.37 -26.10 -6.70
CA VAL A 453 -2.93 -24.85 -6.05
C VAL A 453 -3.81 -24.56 -4.84
N TYR A 454 -3.18 -24.22 -3.73
CA TYR A 454 -3.83 -23.85 -2.47
C TYR A 454 -3.47 -22.42 -2.06
N ILE A 455 -4.37 -21.72 -1.38
CA ILE A 455 -4.07 -20.50 -0.62
C ILE A 455 -4.49 -20.74 0.84
N ASP A 456 -3.54 -20.64 1.77
CA ASP A 456 -3.81 -20.68 3.22
C ASP A 456 -4.49 -19.36 3.62
N TYR A 457 -5.83 -19.35 3.56
CA TYR A 457 -6.62 -18.13 3.75
C TYR A 457 -6.62 -17.70 5.21
N ASN A 458 -6.59 -18.65 6.15
CA ASN A 458 -6.74 -18.39 7.57
C ASN A 458 -5.41 -18.30 8.33
N GLN A 459 -4.28 -18.55 7.66
CA GLN A 459 -2.92 -18.64 8.23
C GLN A 459 -2.80 -19.63 9.39
N ASP A 460 -3.55 -20.73 9.36
CA ASP A 460 -3.42 -21.78 10.37
C ASP A 460 -2.21 -22.69 10.14
N GLY A 461 -1.49 -22.49 9.01
CA GLY A 461 -0.28 -23.20 8.66
C GLY A 461 -0.53 -24.56 7.99
N THR A 462 -1.79 -24.93 7.79
CA THR A 462 -2.22 -26.15 7.09
C THR A 462 -3.05 -25.80 5.85
N PHE A 463 -3.23 -26.76 4.94
CA PHE A 463 -4.06 -26.57 3.75
C PHE A 463 -5.24 -27.54 3.79
N SER A 464 -6.45 -26.98 3.87
CA SER A 464 -7.72 -27.68 3.80
C SER A 464 -8.21 -27.83 2.35
N SER A 465 -9.22 -28.67 2.13
CA SER A 465 -9.84 -28.82 0.80
C SER A 465 -10.57 -27.55 0.33
N SER A 466 -11.05 -26.71 1.26
CA SER A 466 -11.69 -25.42 0.96
C SER A 466 -10.72 -24.35 0.48
N GLU A 467 -9.42 -24.59 0.63
CA GLU A 467 -8.34 -23.67 0.26
C GLU A 467 -7.73 -23.99 -1.11
N ALA A 468 -8.15 -25.09 -1.73
CA ALA A 468 -7.77 -25.41 -3.11
C ALA A 468 -8.47 -24.48 -4.10
N ILE A 469 -7.68 -23.73 -4.87
CA ILE A 469 -8.15 -22.75 -5.87
C ILE A 469 -7.98 -23.21 -7.32
N TYR A 470 -7.20 -24.27 -7.55
CA TYR A 470 -6.93 -24.83 -8.88
C TYR A 470 -6.72 -26.34 -8.78
N THR A 471 -7.28 -27.11 -9.71
CA THR A 471 -6.99 -28.56 -9.82
C THR A 471 -7.09 -29.01 -11.27
N ALA A 472 -6.02 -29.60 -11.80
CA ALA A 472 -5.97 -30.08 -13.19
C ALA A 472 -5.11 -31.34 -13.32
N THR A 473 -5.33 -32.10 -14.40
CA THR A 473 -4.47 -33.20 -14.82
C THR A 473 -4.17 -33.06 -16.30
N GLY A 474 -2.91 -33.04 -16.71
CA GLY A 474 -2.54 -32.87 -18.12
C GLY A 474 -1.05 -32.66 -18.36
N SER A 475 -0.67 -32.41 -19.62
CA SER A 475 0.71 -32.13 -20.07
C SER A 475 0.75 -30.80 -20.83
N GLY A 476 1.87 -30.07 -20.76
CA GLY A 476 2.06 -28.82 -21.50
C GLY A 476 1.31 -27.61 -20.91
N THR A 477 0.86 -26.70 -21.78
CA THR A 477 0.47 -25.32 -21.41
C THR A 477 -1.04 -25.03 -21.65
N ARG A 478 -1.69 -24.50 -20.59
CA ARG A 478 -2.98 -23.74 -20.47
C ARG A 478 -4.35 -24.46 -20.44
N THR A 479 -4.77 -24.87 -19.24
CA THR A 479 -6.19 -24.81 -18.83
C THR A 479 -6.39 -23.64 -17.87
N LEU A 480 -7.09 -22.60 -18.31
CA LEU A 480 -7.51 -21.48 -17.45
C LEU A 480 -8.65 -21.94 -16.54
N GLN A 481 -8.53 -21.69 -15.24
CA GLN A 481 -9.60 -21.90 -14.27
C GLN A 481 -9.87 -20.61 -13.50
N THR A 482 -11.15 -20.35 -13.22
CA THR A 482 -11.57 -19.22 -12.41
C THR A 482 -11.67 -19.61 -10.93
N PHE A 483 -11.31 -18.69 -10.05
CA PHE A 483 -11.52 -18.81 -8.61
C PHE A 483 -11.87 -17.46 -8.00
N THR A 484 -12.57 -17.46 -6.87
CA THR A 484 -13.02 -16.24 -6.16
C THR A 484 -12.45 -16.22 -4.75
N ILE A 485 -11.93 -15.09 -4.33
CA ILE A 485 -11.44 -14.92 -2.95
C ILE A 485 -12.63 -14.91 -1.97
N PRO A 486 -12.64 -15.76 -0.93
CA PRO A 486 -13.75 -15.81 0.03
C PRO A 486 -13.94 -14.48 0.77
N THR A 487 -15.18 -14.19 1.16
CA THR A 487 -15.54 -12.96 1.91
C THR A 487 -15.43 -13.09 3.43
N THR A 488 -15.22 -14.31 3.95
CA THR A 488 -15.08 -14.62 5.38
C THR A 488 -13.99 -15.67 5.58
N GLY A 489 -13.39 -15.74 6.77
CA GLY A 489 -12.33 -16.70 7.08
C GLY A 489 -10.98 -16.42 6.40
N VAL A 490 -10.80 -15.21 5.85
CA VAL A 490 -9.58 -14.79 5.16
C VAL A 490 -8.84 -13.76 6.02
N VAL A 491 -7.57 -14.03 6.30
CA VAL A 491 -6.67 -13.04 6.87
C VAL A 491 -6.27 -12.06 5.75
N SER A 492 -6.60 -10.80 5.94
CA SER A 492 -6.26 -9.73 5.00
C SER A 492 -5.03 -8.95 5.45
N CYS A 493 -4.36 -8.32 4.48
CA CYS A 493 -3.23 -7.40 4.71
C CYS A 493 -2.04 -8.05 5.43
N ALA A 494 -1.91 -9.37 5.32
CA ALA A 494 -0.77 -10.15 5.78
C ALA A 494 -0.26 -11.02 4.62
N PRO A 495 1.04 -11.37 4.60
CA PRO A 495 1.58 -12.32 3.63
C PRO A 495 1.00 -13.71 3.91
N LEU A 496 0.09 -14.15 3.03
CA LEU A 496 -0.44 -15.51 3.02
C LEU A 496 0.43 -16.40 2.14
N ARG A 497 0.30 -17.70 2.35
CA ARG A 497 1.00 -18.71 1.57
C ARG A 497 0.11 -19.26 0.48
N MET A 498 0.63 -19.26 -0.75
CA MET A 498 0.09 -20.04 -1.85
C MET A 498 1.02 -21.19 -2.18
N ARG A 499 0.49 -22.41 -2.31
CA ARG A 499 1.25 -23.62 -2.63
C ARG A 499 0.80 -24.21 -3.95
N VAL A 500 1.73 -24.42 -4.86
CA VAL A 500 1.53 -25.13 -6.13
C VAL A 500 2.20 -26.50 -6.02
N VAL A 501 1.46 -27.58 -6.21
CA VAL A 501 2.03 -28.95 -6.21
C VAL A 501 1.71 -29.60 -7.55
N SER A 502 2.73 -30.15 -8.21
CA SER A 502 2.58 -30.92 -9.46
C SER A 502 3.33 -32.25 -9.39
N GLY A 503 2.71 -33.33 -9.86
CA GLY A 503 3.33 -34.66 -9.89
C GLY A 503 2.44 -35.77 -10.46
N THR A 504 2.98 -36.99 -10.55
CA THR A 504 2.29 -38.14 -11.19
C THR A 504 1.47 -39.00 -10.22
N THR A 505 1.55 -38.73 -8.91
CA THR A 505 0.83 -39.45 -7.85
C THR A 505 -0.26 -38.58 -7.23
N THR A 506 -1.01 -39.11 -6.26
CA THR A 506 -1.96 -38.31 -5.46
C THR A 506 -1.24 -37.15 -4.77
N ILE A 507 -1.80 -35.95 -4.87
CA ILE A 507 -1.23 -34.74 -4.27
C ILE A 507 -1.66 -34.65 -2.81
N LEU A 508 -0.68 -34.52 -1.92
CA LEU A 508 -0.86 -34.21 -0.51
C LEU A 508 -0.17 -32.87 -0.23
N PRO A 509 -0.88 -31.83 0.24
CA PRO A 509 -0.30 -30.50 0.37
C PRO A 509 0.79 -30.40 1.44
N CYS A 510 0.87 -31.33 2.40
CA CYS A 510 1.87 -31.35 3.48
C CYS A 510 2.54 -32.75 3.62
N ALA A 511 3.11 -33.29 2.53
CA ALA A 511 3.71 -34.62 2.54
C ALA A 511 5.08 -34.65 3.27
N THR A 512 5.18 -35.36 4.39
CA THR A 512 6.44 -35.53 5.14
C THR A 512 7.03 -36.94 5.07
N THR A 513 6.26 -37.92 4.55
CA THR A 513 6.67 -39.33 4.40
C THR A 513 6.17 -39.89 3.07
N GLY A 514 6.72 -41.03 2.64
CA GLY A 514 6.38 -41.68 1.37
C GLY A 514 7.24 -41.22 0.18
N THR A 515 6.97 -41.78 -1.00
CA THR A 515 7.66 -41.45 -2.25
C THR A 515 6.83 -40.47 -3.09
N PHE A 516 7.47 -39.46 -3.68
CA PHE A 516 6.81 -38.47 -4.51
C PHE A 516 7.57 -38.25 -5.82
N SER A 517 6.82 -38.20 -6.93
CA SER A 517 7.33 -37.98 -8.29
C SER A 517 6.78 -36.66 -8.81
N GLY A 518 7.40 -35.54 -8.40
CA GLY A 518 6.90 -34.20 -8.65
C GLY A 518 7.64 -33.14 -7.84
N GLN A 519 7.08 -31.94 -7.79
CA GLN A 519 7.62 -30.79 -7.08
C GLN A 519 6.49 -29.97 -6.44
N ALA A 520 6.77 -29.39 -5.27
CA ALA A 520 5.95 -28.38 -4.62
C ALA A 520 6.69 -27.04 -4.57
N GLU A 521 5.98 -25.96 -4.87
CA GLU A 521 6.49 -24.58 -4.85
C GLU A 521 5.58 -23.68 -4.01
N ASP A 522 6.15 -22.84 -3.17
CA ASP A 522 5.40 -21.86 -2.37
C ASP A 522 5.62 -20.44 -2.85
N TYR A 523 4.59 -19.61 -2.75
CA TYR A 523 4.55 -18.21 -3.21
C TYR A 523 3.83 -17.34 -2.17
N GLU A 524 4.10 -16.05 -2.14
CA GLU A 524 3.40 -15.11 -1.27
C GLU A 524 2.13 -14.59 -1.94
N VAL A 525 1.03 -14.50 -1.19
CA VAL A 525 -0.20 -13.84 -1.62
C VAL A 525 -0.62 -12.85 -0.56
N THR A 526 -0.84 -11.59 -0.93
CA THR A 526 -1.46 -10.61 -0.04
C THR A 526 -2.89 -10.37 -0.48
N ILE A 527 -3.83 -10.54 0.44
CA ILE A 527 -5.25 -10.28 0.18
C ILE A 527 -5.65 -8.95 0.80
N LYS A 528 -6.14 -8.01 -0.01
CA LYS A 528 -6.61 -6.69 0.43
C LYS A 528 -8.05 -6.78 0.93
N GLY A 529 -8.33 -6.03 2.01
CA GLY A 529 -9.67 -5.83 2.52
C GLY A 529 -10.58 -5.15 1.51
N SER A 530 -11.86 -5.54 1.46
CA SER A 530 -12.88 -4.69 0.84
C SER A 530 -12.84 -3.34 1.55
N GLY A 531 -12.79 -2.22 0.82
CA GLY A 531 -12.62 -0.86 1.34
C GLY A 531 -13.74 -0.33 2.26
N VAL A 532 -14.34 -1.18 3.08
CA VAL A 532 -15.46 -0.92 4.00
C VAL A 532 -15.10 -1.25 5.46
N ALA A 533 -13.82 -1.49 5.79
CA ALA A 533 -13.37 -1.70 7.17
C ALA A 533 -13.34 -0.41 8.03
N GLY A 534 -14.20 0.56 7.74
CA GLY A 534 -14.22 1.89 8.35
C GLY A 534 -15.26 2.13 9.44
N ASN A 535 -16.14 1.17 9.78
CA ASN A 535 -17.33 1.44 10.60
C ASN A 535 -17.61 0.45 11.76
N THR A 536 -16.62 -0.24 12.32
CA THR A 536 -16.81 -1.00 13.57
C THR A 536 -16.16 -0.29 14.76
N PRO A 537 -16.94 0.43 15.60
CA PRO A 537 -16.47 0.99 16.86
C PRO A 537 -15.90 -0.11 17.80
N GLY A 538 -14.88 0.21 18.59
CA GLY A 538 -14.37 -0.66 19.66
C GLY A 538 -13.17 -1.57 19.30
N LEU A 539 -12.52 -1.34 18.16
CA LEU A 539 -11.37 -2.14 17.72
C LEU A 539 -10.06 -1.89 18.52
N VAL A 540 -9.97 -0.73 19.19
CA VAL A 540 -8.82 -0.26 19.96
C VAL A 540 -9.27 0.27 21.32
N THR A 541 -8.65 -0.20 22.41
CA THR A 541 -8.89 0.28 23.79
C THR A 541 -7.59 0.77 24.44
N LEU A 542 -7.69 1.72 25.39
CA LEU A 542 -6.54 2.23 26.14
C LEU A 542 -6.53 1.73 27.59
N ASN A 543 -5.34 1.46 28.14
CA ASN A 543 -5.16 1.08 29.56
C ASN A 543 -4.80 2.29 30.45
N PHE A 544 -4.96 2.13 31.77
CA PHE A 544 -4.57 3.13 32.77
C PHE A 544 -3.06 3.44 32.73
N PRO A 545 -2.65 4.70 33.04
CA PRO A 545 -1.24 5.09 33.04
C PRO A 545 -0.40 4.36 34.11
N THR A 546 0.83 3.98 33.75
CA THR A 546 1.69 3.13 34.61
C THR A 546 2.13 3.79 35.92
N LEU A 547 2.26 5.12 35.99
CA LEU A 547 2.57 5.85 37.24
C LEU A 547 1.31 6.26 38.03
N GLY A 548 0.14 5.75 37.66
CA GLY A 548 -1.14 6.17 38.21
C GLY A 548 -1.60 7.53 37.68
N ASN A 549 -2.78 7.95 38.13
CA ASN A 549 -3.44 9.19 37.75
C ASN A 549 -4.23 9.70 38.97
N PRO A 550 -3.75 10.71 39.72
CA PRO A 550 -2.81 11.76 39.30
C PRO A 550 -1.32 11.36 39.34
N SER A 551 -0.52 12.03 38.48
CA SER A 551 0.95 11.87 38.41
C SER A 551 1.64 13.24 38.26
N CYS A 552 2.93 13.34 38.60
CA CYS A 552 3.65 14.63 38.58
C CYS A 552 3.73 15.26 37.19
N PHE A 553 3.68 16.60 37.07
CA PHE A 553 3.96 17.31 35.82
C PHE A 553 5.42 17.10 35.37
N ASN A 554 5.73 17.04 34.08
CA ASN A 554 7.09 16.82 33.52
C ASN A 554 7.82 15.49 33.84
N THR A 555 7.16 14.49 34.42
CA THR A 555 7.72 13.12 34.59
C THR A 555 7.29 12.19 33.45
N SER A 556 8.11 11.22 33.03
CA SER A 556 7.67 10.27 32.00
C SER A 556 6.56 9.35 32.53
N ASN A 557 5.38 9.34 31.91
CA ASN A 557 4.30 8.39 32.18
C ASN A 557 3.93 7.67 30.87
N THR A 558 3.40 6.45 30.95
CA THR A 558 3.14 5.60 29.78
C THR A 558 1.68 5.20 29.70
N VAL A 559 1.08 5.40 28.53
CA VAL A 559 -0.25 4.88 28.16
C VAL A 559 -0.05 3.77 27.14
N SER A 560 -0.84 2.71 27.23
CA SER A 560 -0.78 1.56 26.31
C SER A 560 -2.13 1.31 25.63
N ALA A 561 -2.07 0.85 24.38
CA ALA A 561 -3.23 0.49 23.57
C ALA A 561 -3.30 -1.04 23.33
N ASN A 562 -4.51 -1.59 23.36
CA ASN A 562 -4.83 -2.98 23.03
C ASN A 562 -5.73 -3.05 21.78
N TYR A 563 -5.70 -4.16 21.04
CA TYR A 563 -6.49 -4.38 19.81
C TYR A 563 -7.12 -5.79 19.77
N SER A 564 -8.15 -5.99 18.93
CA SER A 564 -8.81 -7.30 18.76
C SER A 564 -8.07 -8.22 17.78
N SER A 565 -8.05 -9.53 18.02
CA SER A 565 -7.24 -10.52 17.30
C SER A 565 -7.60 -10.76 15.82
N ALA A 566 -8.62 -10.09 15.27
CA ALA A 566 -9.08 -10.29 13.89
C ALA A 566 -8.25 -9.51 12.84
N ILE A 567 -7.29 -8.68 13.27
CA ILE A 567 -6.40 -7.88 12.40
C ILE A 567 -5.00 -7.90 13.02
N THR A 568 -3.95 -7.99 12.20
CA THR A 568 -2.56 -7.72 12.62
C THR A 568 -2.27 -6.23 12.33
N PRO A 569 -2.22 -5.34 13.34
CA PRO A 569 -2.01 -3.92 13.10
C PRO A 569 -0.60 -3.67 12.56
N VAL A 570 -0.51 -2.95 11.44
CA VAL A 570 0.77 -2.61 10.83
C VAL A 570 1.35 -1.35 11.48
N TRP A 571 0.55 -0.29 11.74
CA TRP A 571 0.99 0.93 12.43
C TRP A 571 0.00 1.50 13.45
N TRP A 572 0.52 2.32 14.37
CA TRP A 572 -0.20 3.09 15.39
C TRP A 572 0.05 4.60 15.21
N LYS A 573 -0.99 5.41 15.36
CA LYS A 573 -0.89 6.87 15.45
C LYS A 573 -1.54 7.35 16.73
N TRP A 574 -0.75 8.04 17.54
CA TRP A 574 -1.16 8.59 18.83
C TRP A 574 -1.46 10.08 18.75
N TYR A 575 -2.45 10.49 19.52
CA TYR A 575 -2.99 11.84 19.56
C TYR A 575 -3.12 12.36 20.97
N LYS A 576 -2.82 13.65 21.13
CA LYS A 576 -3.04 14.40 22.36
C LYS A 576 -3.77 15.69 22.06
N LYS A 577 -4.87 15.94 22.78
CA LYS A 577 -5.51 17.24 22.87
C LYS A 577 -5.06 17.92 24.16
N SER A 578 -4.45 19.10 24.05
CA SER A 578 -4.12 19.89 25.23
C SER A 578 -5.38 20.40 25.93
N SER A 579 -5.24 20.83 27.18
CA SER A 579 -6.30 21.57 27.89
C SER A 579 -6.75 22.86 27.19
N THR A 580 -5.94 23.40 26.26
CA THR A 580 -6.28 24.54 25.39
C THR A 580 -6.98 24.14 24.08
N GLY A 581 -7.24 22.84 23.87
CA GLY A 581 -7.95 22.30 22.71
C GLY A 581 -7.07 21.99 21.49
N VAL A 582 -5.77 22.22 21.54
CA VAL A 582 -4.84 21.96 20.43
C VAL A 582 -4.56 20.47 20.33
N VAL A 583 -4.80 19.89 19.14
CA VAL A 583 -4.52 18.49 18.85
C VAL A 583 -3.11 18.35 18.25
N THR A 584 -2.32 17.47 18.83
CA THR A 584 -0.95 17.16 18.40
C THR A 584 -0.78 15.65 18.28
N THR A 585 0.06 15.20 17.35
CA THR A 585 0.40 13.78 17.19
C THR A 585 1.73 13.46 17.89
N CYS A 586 1.92 12.19 18.27
CA CYS A 586 3.22 11.76 18.78
C CYS A 586 4.29 11.83 17.68
N GLY A 587 5.21 12.79 17.78
CA GLY A 587 6.28 12.98 16.79
C GLY A 587 7.49 12.05 16.94
N THR A 588 7.62 11.34 18.07
CA THR A 588 8.79 10.50 18.40
C THR A 588 8.45 9.02 18.61
N CYS A 589 7.16 8.64 18.54
CA CYS A 589 6.76 7.24 18.70
C CYS A 589 7.16 6.45 17.45
N ALA A 590 7.69 5.24 17.63
CA ALA A 590 7.85 4.33 16.50
C ALA A 590 6.48 4.01 15.91
N THR A 591 6.41 3.82 14.59
CA THR A 591 5.15 3.63 13.87
C THR A 591 4.41 2.36 14.27
N THR A 592 5.04 1.43 15.00
CA THR A 592 4.45 0.16 15.48
C THR A 592 4.16 0.16 16.98
N ASP A 593 4.41 1.26 17.70
CA ASP A 593 4.42 1.25 19.17
C ASP A 593 3.00 1.30 19.75
N THR A 594 2.62 0.24 20.46
CA THR A 594 1.40 0.18 21.26
C THR A 594 1.50 1.00 22.54
N LEU A 595 2.65 1.62 22.80
CA LEU A 595 2.93 2.44 23.97
C LEU A 595 3.20 3.89 23.53
N TRP A 596 2.66 4.85 24.28
CA TRP A 596 3.15 6.22 24.24
C TRP A 596 3.66 6.61 25.62
N THR A 597 4.98 6.78 25.75
CA THR A 597 5.60 7.36 26.93
C THR A 597 5.89 8.83 26.69
N SER A 598 5.43 9.71 27.57
CA SER A 598 5.72 11.14 27.45
C SER A 598 5.84 11.82 28.80
N SER A 599 6.83 12.70 28.91
CA SER A 599 6.93 13.68 29.99
C SER A 599 6.19 14.98 29.69
N ALA A 600 5.87 15.25 28.42
CA ALA A 600 5.32 16.51 27.93
C ALA A 600 3.78 16.62 27.97
N TRP A 601 3.10 15.67 28.62
CA TRP A 601 1.67 15.80 28.87
C TRP A 601 1.39 16.83 29.97
N GLY A 602 0.49 17.76 29.71
CA GLY A 602 0.02 18.74 30.67
C GLY A 602 -1.07 18.20 31.58
N ASN A 603 -1.47 19.02 32.57
CA ASN A 603 -2.66 18.73 33.36
C ASN A 603 -3.91 18.85 32.47
N LEU A 604 -4.78 17.85 32.53
CA LEU A 604 -6.01 17.71 31.74
C LEU A 604 -5.79 17.49 30.24
N ASP A 605 -4.58 17.11 29.81
CA ASP A 605 -4.37 16.66 28.44
C ASP A 605 -5.16 15.35 28.20
N THR A 606 -5.80 15.23 27.05
CA THR A 606 -6.56 14.05 26.64
C THR A 606 -5.78 13.28 25.58
N VAL A 607 -5.59 11.97 25.75
CA VAL A 607 -4.78 11.12 24.86
C VAL A 607 -5.65 10.03 24.22
N TRP A 608 -5.52 9.79 22.92
CA TRP A 608 -6.17 8.67 22.19
C TRP A 608 -5.25 8.12 21.08
N ALA A 609 -5.61 6.99 20.48
CA ALA A 609 -4.85 6.34 19.42
C ALA A 609 -5.75 5.92 18.25
N ARG A 610 -5.13 5.59 17.10
CA ARG A 610 -5.74 4.87 15.99
C ARG A 610 -4.74 3.87 15.42
N VAL A 611 -5.24 2.80 14.81
CA VAL A 611 -4.43 1.96 13.92
C VAL A 611 -4.36 2.65 12.56
N ALA A 612 -3.16 2.86 12.08
CA ALA A 612 -2.90 3.43 10.76
C ALA A 612 -2.48 2.32 9.80
N TYR A 613 -2.97 2.38 8.57
CA TYR A 613 -2.56 1.45 7.52
C TYR A 613 -1.61 2.16 6.56
N PRO A 614 -0.33 1.73 6.44
CA PRO A 614 0.49 2.14 5.31
C PRO A 614 -0.10 1.66 4.00
N GLY A 615 -0.32 2.58 3.05
CA GLY A 615 -0.53 2.24 1.64
C GLY A 615 -1.82 1.48 1.35
N ILE A 616 -1.69 0.41 0.56
CA ILE A 616 -2.76 -0.31 -0.17
C ILE A 616 -3.76 -1.09 0.70
N CYS A 617 -3.70 -0.97 2.03
CA CYS A 617 -4.41 -1.83 2.99
C CYS A 617 -5.71 -1.25 3.57
N GLY A 618 -6.14 -0.05 3.15
CA GLY A 618 -7.42 0.57 3.56
C GLY A 618 -7.29 1.92 4.26
N THR A 619 -8.39 2.45 4.81
CA THR A 619 -8.43 3.69 5.60
C THR A 619 -8.03 3.45 7.06
N ASP A 620 -7.36 4.42 7.71
CA ASP A 620 -7.07 4.39 9.16
C ASP A 620 -8.33 4.06 9.98
N THR A 621 -8.20 3.36 11.11
CA THR A 621 -9.34 3.05 11.98
C THR A 621 -9.93 4.31 12.62
N THR A 622 -11.16 4.21 13.15
CA THR A 622 -11.73 5.24 14.04
C THR A 622 -10.86 5.47 15.28
N ASN A 623 -11.00 6.62 15.93
CA ASN A 623 -10.31 6.93 17.19
C ASN A 623 -10.65 5.87 18.26
N SER A 624 -9.67 5.51 19.09
CA SER A 624 -9.87 4.75 20.32
C SER A 624 -10.62 5.58 21.38
N ASP A 625 -10.95 4.94 22.50
CA ASP A 625 -11.25 5.63 23.75
C ASP A 625 -10.13 6.61 24.13
N SER A 626 -10.44 7.61 24.98
CA SER A 626 -9.48 8.63 25.40
C SER A 626 -9.21 8.62 26.90
N VAL A 627 -7.97 8.96 27.30
CA VAL A 627 -7.52 9.06 28.70
C VAL A 627 -7.20 10.51 29.03
N VAL A 628 -7.79 11.03 30.11
CA VAL A 628 -7.48 12.37 30.65
C VAL A 628 -6.36 12.29 31.69
N MET A 629 -5.28 13.03 31.48
CA MET A 629 -4.09 13.03 32.35
C MET A 629 -4.22 14.08 33.47
N TYR A 630 -4.31 13.67 34.73
CA TYR A 630 -4.27 14.58 35.89
C TYR A 630 -2.82 14.78 36.37
N ARG A 631 -2.28 15.98 36.14
CA ARG A 631 -0.87 16.33 36.40
C ARG A 631 -0.68 17.64 37.16
N PRO A 632 -1.04 17.72 38.45
CA PRO A 632 -0.94 18.94 39.25
C PRO A 632 0.51 19.38 39.49
N THR A 633 0.69 20.67 39.81
CA THR A 633 2.00 21.31 40.02
C THR A 633 2.65 20.99 41.37
N THR A 634 1.88 20.61 42.38
CA THR A 634 2.40 20.19 43.69
C THR A 634 1.63 18.97 44.22
N ILE A 635 2.37 18.03 44.81
CA ILE A 635 1.80 16.90 45.56
C ILE A 635 2.49 16.85 46.94
N PRO A 636 1.77 17.13 48.05
CA PRO A 636 2.36 17.12 49.39
C PRO A 636 2.67 15.68 49.84
N PRO A 637 3.85 15.40 50.43
CA PRO A 637 4.14 14.09 51.00
C PRO A 637 3.33 13.89 52.28
N ALA A 638 2.82 12.67 52.48
CA ALA A 638 2.09 12.29 53.69
C ALA A 638 2.57 10.92 54.18
N VAL A 639 2.61 10.72 55.51
CA VAL A 639 2.92 9.43 56.13
C VAL A 639 2.10 9.26 57.40
N THR A 640 1.52 8.07 57.61
CA THR A 640 0.77 7.73 58.83
C THR A 640 1.30 6.41 59.39
N ILE A 641 1.46 6.34 60.71
CA ILE A 641 1.86 5.11 61.40
C ILE A 641 0.72 4.55 62.25
N GLY A 642 0.63 3.23 62.27
CA GLY A 642 -0.20 2.48 63.19
C GLY A 642 0.67 1.64 64.12
N GLN A 643 0.18 1.40 65.34
CA GLN A 643 0.66 0.26 66.11
C GLN A 643 0.09 -1.00 65.46
N THR A 644 0.95 -1.82 64.88
CA THR A 644 0.54 -3.03 64.16
C THR A 644 0.59 -4.29 65.03
N VAL A 645 1.29 -4.24 66.17
CA VAL A 645 1.33 -5.33 67.18
C VAL A 645 1.33 -4.75 68.61
N GLY A 646 0.56 -5.36 69.54
CA GLY A 646 0.48 -5.02 70.98
C GLY A 646 -0.74 -4.16 71.39
N THR A 647 -0.91 -3.89 72.70
CA THR A 647 -2.01 -3.05 73.25
C THR A 647 -1.50 -1.86 74.06
N ASN A 648 -2.21 -0.74 74.12
CA ASN A 648 -1.77 0.48 74.80
C ASN A 648 -2.96 1.24 75.44
N PRO A 649 -3.09 1.32 76.79
CA PRO A 649 -2.15 0.82 77.80
C PRO A 649 -1.98 -0.70 77.75
N GLY A 650 -0.74 -1.18 77.75
CA GLY A 650 -0.35 -2.58 77.60
C GLY A 650 0.00 -3.27 78.91
N CYS A 651 0.42 -4.53 78.81
CA CYS A 651 1.05 -5.26 79.90
C CYS A 651 2.58 -5.23 79.75
N PRO A 652 3.37 -5.37 80.84
CA PRO A 652 4.84 -5.33 80.78
C PRO A 652 5.48 -6.42 79.89
N ASP A 653 4.72 -7.45 79.52
CA ASP A 653 5.10 -8.59 78.69
C ASP A 653 4.56 -8.53 77.25
N ASP A 654 3.93 -7.40 76.84
CA ASP A 654 3.44 -7.22 75.48
C ASP A 654 4.60 -7.01 74.48
N VAL A 655 4.59 -7.76 73.37
CA VAL A 655 5.44 -7.50 72.19
C VAL A 655 4.79 -6.38 71.37
N LEU A 656 5.56 -5.36 70.98
CA LEU A 656 5.04 -4.18 70.27
C LEU A 656 5.69 -4.03 68.88
N GLN A 657 4.90 -3.62 67.89
CA GLN A 657 5.38 -3.22 66.56
C GLN A 657 4.62 -1.99 66.07
N PHE A 658 5.32 -1.09 65.38
CA PHE A 658 4.73 0.07 64.71
C PHE A 658 5.14 0.08 63.24
N SER A 659 4.18 0.34 62.33
CA SER A 659 4.41 0.32 60.88
C SER A 659 3.76 1.51 60.17
N VAL A 660 4.28 1.86 59.00
CA VAL A 660 3.67 2.81 58.06
C VAL A 660 2.48 2.15 57.38
N VAL A 661 1.28 2.71 57.55
CA VAL A 661 0.02 2.14 57.01
C VAL A 661 -0.46 2.83 55.74
N SER A 662 0.02 4.04 55.47
CA SER A 662 -0.19 4.75 54.23
C SER A 662 0.90 5.81 54.00
N ASN A 663 1.23 6.05 52.75
CA ASN A 663 2.08 7.17 52.35
C ASN A 663 1.62 7.76 51.00
N VAL A 664 2.00 9.02 50.78
CA VAL A 664 1.96 9.69 49.48
C VAL A 664 3.39 10.14 49.20
N ASN A 665 4.04 9.57 48.18
CA ASN A 665 5.43 9.86 47.87
C ASN A 665 5.63 10.28 46.41
N PRO A 666 5.79 11.59 46.11
CA PRO A 666 5.90 12.08 44.73
C PRO A 666 7.26 11.83 44.05
N GLY A 667 8.28 11.37 44.78
CA GLY A 667 9.69 11.38 44.31
C GLY A 667 10.38 10.03 44.06
N SER A 668 9.89 8.92 44.63
CA SER A 668 10.51 7.59 44.52
C SER A 668 9.53 6.47 44.94
N PRO A 669 9.58 5.26 44.37
CA PRO A 669 8.76 4.14 44.85
C PRO A 669 9.16 3.65 46.25
N THR A 670 10.35 3.99 46.76
CA THR A 670 10.85 3.53 48.07
C THR A 670 11.45 4.70 48.90
N PRO A 671 10.66 5.40 49.74
CA PRO A 671 11.18 6.47 50.59
C PRO A 671 11.93 5.93 51.82
N PRO A 672 13.00 6.62 52.29
CA PRO A 672 13.64 6.32 53.56
C PRO A 672 12.81 6.84 54.75
N TYR A 673 12.80 6.05 55.84
CA TYR A 673 12.14 6.37 57.11
C TYR A 673 13.14 6.57 58.25
N LYS A 674 12.79 7.41 59.23
CA LYS A 674 13.54 7.57 60.49
C LYS A 674 12.59 7.49 61.68
N TRP A 675 12.76 6.46 62.51
CA TRP A 675 11.93 6.21 63.69
C TRP A 675 12.48 6.88 64.95
N TYR A 676 11.58 7.45 65.76
CA TYR A 676 11.92 8.13 67.01
C TYR A 676 11.09 7.55 68.15
N VAL A 677 11.74 7.29 69.29
CA VAL A 677 11.11 6.95 70.57
C VAL A 677 11.49 8.03 71.58
N ASN A 678 10.52 8.69 72.21
CA ASN A 678 10.72 9.85 73.10
C ASN A 678 11.61 10.94 72.47
N ASN A 679 11.41 11.21 71.17
CA ASN A 679 12.23 12.12 70.35
C ASN A 679 13.71 11.69 70.18
N VAL A 680 14.11 10.50 70.63
CA VAL A 680 15.44 9.93 70.37
C VAL A 680 15.39 9.05 69.13
N LEU A 681 16.27 9.34 68.17
CA LEU A 681 16.40 8.59 66.91
C LEU A 681 16.83 7.14 67.18
N GLN A 682 16.09 6.18 66.63
CA GLN A 682 16.45 4.76 66.68
C GLN A 682 17.37 4.42 65.49
N THR A 683 18.64 4.17 65.76
CA THR A 683 19.65 3.86 64.72
C THR A 683 19.46 2.45 64.17
N GLY A 684 19.63 2.25 62.86
CA GLY A 684 19.48 0.94 62.19
C GLY A 684 18.10 0.65 61.60
N PHE A 685 17.08 1.47 61.86
CA PHE A 685 15.71 1.27 61.37
C PHE A 685 15.35 2.29 60.27
N THR A 686 15.54 1.91 59.01
CA THR A 686 15.26 2.75 57.83
C THR A 686 14.08 2.29 56.97
N GLY A 687 13.50 1.12 57.31
CA GLY A 687 12.33 0.53 56.65
C GLY A 687 10.99 1.04 57.19
N SER A 688 9.90 0.47 56.65
CA SER A 688 8.53 0.89 56.93
C SER A 688 7.96 0.42 58.28
N PHE A 689 8.75 -0.23 59.14
CA PHE A 689 8.32 -0.69 60.48
C PHE A 689 9.46 -0.69 61.53
N ILE A 690 9.09 -0.77 62.81
CA ILE A 690 9.99 -0.94 63.98
C ILE A 690 9.37 -1.86 65.04
N ASP A 691 10.17 -2.76 65.63
CA ASP A 691 9.76 -3.79 66.61
C ASP A 691 10.39 -3.59 67.99
N PHE A 692 9.64 -3.90 69.06
CA PHE A 692 10.08 -3.90 70.46
C PHE A 692 9.70 -5.22 71.16
N PRO A 693 10.61 -6.21 71.22
CA PRO A 693 10.34 -7.55 71.77
C PRO A 693 10.23 -7.60 73.30
N THR A 694 10.76 -6.61 74.02
CA THR A 694 10.83 -6.59 75.50
C THR A 694 9.95 -5.50 76.12
N GLY A 695 8.89 -5.08 75.41
CA GLY A 695 8.04 -3.96 75.80
C GLY A 695 8.74 -2.60 75.75
N LEU A 696 7.97 -1.51 75.85
CA LEU A 696 8.47 -0.14 75.93
C LEU A 696 8.28 0.42 77.35
N PRO A 697 9.15 1.31 77.86
CA PRO A 697 8.92 2.00 79.11
C PRO A 697 7.56 2.71 79.15
N ASN A 698 6.94 2.76 80.33
CA ASN A 698 5.67 3.48 80.53
C ASN A 698 5.82 4.96 80.10
N ASN A 699 4.84 5.46 79.35
CA ASN A 699 4.77 6.76 78.68
C ASN A 699 5.73 6.97 77.48
N ALA A 700 6.21 5.92 76.81
CA ALA A 700 7.07 6.08 75.63
C ALA A 700 6.32 6.59 74.38
N GLN A 701 6.83 7.62 73.70
CA GLN A 701 6.22 8.23 72.50
C GLN A 701 6.92 7.79 71.21
N VAL A 702 6.21 7.19 70.26
CA VAL A 702 6.73 6.69 68.97
C VAL A 702 6.24 7.53 67.81
N LYS A 703 7.14 7.93 66.90
CA LYS A 703 6.81 8.62 65.63
C LYS A 703 7.81 8.28 64.52
N VAL A 704 7.42 8.45 63.26
CA VAL A 704 8.33 8.33 62.10
C VAL A 704 8.37 9.61 61.29
N VAL A 705 9.53 9.89 60.71
CA VAL A 705 9.71 10.93 59.69
C VAL A 705 10.04 10.26 58.37
N MET A 706 9.23 10.51 57.35
CA MET A 706 9.46 10.09 55.96
C MET A 706 10.08 11.26 55.19
N LYS A 707 11.11 10.98 54.40
CA LYS A 707 11.66 11.97 53.46
C LYS A 707 11.36 11.55 52.02
N SER A 708 10.68 12.39 51.27
CA SER A 708 10.52 12.22 49.82
C SER A 708 11.86 12.53 49.16
N LEU A 709 12.55 11.51 48.64
CA LEU A 709 13.77 11.72 47.86
C LEU A 709 13.38 12.18 46.45
N SER A 710 13.71 13.42 46.10
CA SER A 710 13.50 13.98 44.74
C SER A 710 14.66 13.58 43.82
N PRO A 711 14.35 13.33 42.52
CA PRO A 711 14.43 14.45 41.58
C PRO A 711 13.07 14.84 40.94
N ALA A 712 11.94 14.30 41.41
CA ALA A 712 10.64 14.63 40.81
C ALA A 712 10.23 16.12 41.02
N PRO A 713 9.78 16.81 39.95
CA PRO A 713 9.58 18.27 39.90
C PRO A 713 8.32 18.79 40.61
N CYS A 714 7.39 17.90 40.97
CA CYS A 714 6.12 18.18 41.66
C CYS A 714 6.24 18.12 43.20
N VAL A 715 7.40 17.70 43.72
CA VAL A 715 7.66 17.64 45.16
C VAL A 715 7.72 19.08 45.65
N ASN A 716 6.91 19.44 46.65
CA ASN A 716 6.99 20.75 47.26
C ASN A 716 8.38 20.92 47.93
N PRO A 717 9.27 21.79 47.42
CA PRO A 717 10.63 21.94 47.96
C PRO A 717 10.65 22.56 49.37
N LEU A 718 9.54 23.15 49.81
CA LEU A 718 9.37 23.70 51.17
C LEU A 718 8.81 22.65 52.16
N ALA A 719 8.42 21.46 51.69
CA ALA A 719 7.87 20.38 52.51
C ALA A 719 8.21 19.00 51.92
N ASP A 720 9.49 18.62 51.94
CA ASP A 720 10.01 17.35 51.43
C ASP A 720 9.95 16.19 52.47
N THR A 721 9.48 16.50 53.67
CA THR A 721 9.35 15.56 54.78
C THR A 721 7.92 15.51 55.29
N ALA A 722 7.45 14.30 55.60
CA ALA A 722 6.19 14.08 56.27
C ALA A 722 6.49 13.47 57.65
N ILE A 723 5.90 14.03 58.70
CA ILE A 723 5.96 13.49 60.06
C ILE A 723 4.64 12.76 60.29
N SER A 724 4.72 11.53 60.79
CA SER A 724 3.51 10.79 61.17
C SER A 724 2.84 11.38 62.41
N ASN A 725 1.64 10.89 62.69
CA ASN A 725 1.08 10.91 64.04
C ASN A 725 2.07 10.32 65.09
N ILE A 726 1.92 10.75 66.36
CA ILE A 726 2.69 10.25 67.52
C ILE A 726 1.82 9.27 68.31
N ILE A 727 2.38 8.14 68.75
CA ILE A 727 1.69 7.15 69.60
C ILE A 727 2.38 7.10 70.98
N THR A 728 1.66 7.36 72.09
CA THR A 728 2.21 7.33 73.47
C THR A 728 1.82 6.04 74.20
N TYR A 729 2.77 5.20 74.62
CA TYR A 729 2.58 3.88 75.21
C TYR A 729 2.54 3.86 76.75
N THR A 730 1.57 3.19 77.40
CA THR A 730 1.42 3.17 78.88
C THR A 730 1.10 1.79 79.50
N TYR A 731 1.19 1.59 80.83
CA TYR A 731 0.88 0.31 81.54
C TYR A 731 -0.32 0.39 82.53
N GLY A 732 -1.01 -0.73 82.82
CA GLY A 732 -2.07 -0.82 83.85
C GLY A 732 -2.47 -2.24 84.31
N THR A 733 -3.22 -2.37 85.43
CA THR A 733 -3.90 -3.63 85.82
C THR A 733 -5.08 -3.87 84.89
N LYS A 734 -5.32 -5.13 84.51
CA LYS A 734 -6.34 -5.42 83.51
C LYS A 734 -7.26 -6.51 84.01
N THR A 735 -8.47 -6.13 84.40
CA THR A 735 -9.59 -7.06 84.57
C THR A 735 -9.65 -7.93 83.32
N PRO A 736 -9.50 -9.27 83.44
CA PRO A 736 -9.60 -10.11 82.27
C PRO A 736 -10.98 -9.87 81.71
N SER A 737 -11.03 -9.66 80.41
CA SER A 737 -12.27 -9.38 79.74
C SER A 737 -12.27 -10.20 78.49
N PHE A 738 -13.44 -10.64 78.11
CA PHE A 738 -13.62 -11.24 76.81
C PHE A 738 -15.02 -10.85 76.38
N ASN A 739 -15.13 -10.66 75.09
CA ASN A 739 -16.41 -10.45 74.46
C ASN A 739 -16.76 -11.71 73.70
N ILE A 740 -18.04 -11.97 73.60
CA ILE A 740 -18.53 -12.93 72.62
C ILE A 740 -18.72 -12.14 71.32
N ALA A 741 -18.00 -12.51 70.27
CA ALA A 741 -18.27 -12.01 68.93
C ALA A 741 -18.69 -13.14 68.02
N LEU A 742 -19.52 -12.80 67.06
CA LEU A 742 -19.77 -13.68 65.93
C LEU A 742 -18.50 -13.73 65.06
N THR A 743 -17.96 -14.92 64.85
CA THR A 743 -16.77 -15.18 64.05
C THR A 743 -17.08 -15.90 62.73
N THR A 744 -18.28 -16.43 62.57
CA THR A 744 -18.76 -16.97 61.29
C THR A 744 -20.25 -16.74 61.16
N GLY A 745 -20.70 -16.25 59.99
CA GLY A 745 -22.08 -15.77 59.76
C GLY A 745 -22.22 -14.25 59.98
N THR A 746 -23.43 -13.70 59.81
CA THR A 746 -23.74 -12.28 60.05
C THR A 746 -24.81 -12.11 61.14
N ASN A 747 -24.64 -11.16 62.08
CA ASN A 747 -25.63 -10.86 63.11
C ASN A 747 -25.62 -9.35 63.45
N PRO A 748 -26.66 -8.58 63.11
CA PRO A 748 -27.91 -9.09 62.59
C PRO A 748 -27.81 -9.75 61.19
N GLY A 749 -28.55 -10.83 60.93
CA GLY A 749 -28.43 -11.57 59.67
C GLY A 749 -29.58 -12.53 59.37
N CYS A 750 -29.45 -13.35 58.35
CA CYS A 750 -30.56 -14.13 57.78
C CYS A 750 -31.04 -15.27 58.70
N ALA A 751 -32.35 -15.56 58.69
CA ALA A 751 -32.88 -16.75 59.36
C ALA A 751 -32.35 -18.05 58.71
N GLY A 752 -31.86 -19.00 59.51
CA GLY A 752 -31.39 -20.32 59.04
C GLY A 752 -29.89 -20.41 58.73
N GLN A 753 -29.15 -19.30 58.78
CA GLN A 753 -27.69 -19.33 58.65
C GLN A 753 -27.04 -20.01 59.86
N THR A 754 -25.90 -20.69 59.64
CA THR A 754 -25.05 -21.20 60.73
C THR A 754 -24.21 -20.05 61.28
N LEU A 755 -24.28 -19.84 62.59
CA LEU A 755 -23.51 -18.84 63.30
C LEU A 755 -22.44 -19.52 64.16
N THR A 756 -21.24 -18.98 64.15
CA THR A 756 -20.20 -19.33 65.13
C THR A 756 -19.92 -18.11 65.98
N PHE A 757 -20.04 -18.26 67.28
CA PHE A 757 -19.63 -17.28 68.26
C PHE A 757 -18.32 -17.71 68.89
N SER A 758 -17.34 -16.80 68.94
CA SER A 758 -16.09 -17.02 69.66
C SER A 758 -15.92 -16.02 70.79
N ALA A 759 -15.27 -16.46 71.86
CA ALA A 759 -14.64 -15.57 72.81
C ALA A 759 -13.50 -14.85 72.08
N VAL A 760 -13.67 -13.55 71.87
CA VAL A 760 -12.69 -12.67 71.23
C VAL A 760 -12.36 -11.53 72.16
N ASN A 761 -11.35 -10.74 71.80
CA ASN A 761 -10.86 -9.65 72.62
C ASN A 761 -10.57 -10.13 74.04
N ILE A 762 -10.07 -11.37 74.14
CA ILE A 762 -9.64 -11.96 75.39
C ILE A 762 -8.45 -11.11 75.83
N THR A 763 -8.70 -10.18 76.73
CA THR A 763 -7.65 -9.40 77.38
C THR A 763 -7.27 -10.10 78.65
N THR A 764 -5.97 -10.18 78.90
CA THR A 764 -5.45 -10.73 80.15
C THR A 764 -5.93 -12.17 80.39
N GLY A 765 -6.20 -12.97 79.35
CA GLY A 765 -6.65 -14.37 79.46
C GLY A 765 -5.51 -15.37 79.70
N GLY A 766 -4.27 -14.92 79.56
CA GLY A 766 -3.06 -15.74 79.63
C GLY A 766 -2.94 -16.72 78.47
N THR A 767 -2.05 -17.69 78.58
CA THR A 767 -1.73 -18.62 77.49
C THR A 767 -2.73 -19.79 77.36
N SER A 768 -3.62 -20.03 78.34
CA SER A 768 -4.59 -21.13 78.30
C SER A 768 -5.87 -20.87 79.13
N PRO A 769 -6.78 -19.98 78.68
CA PRO A 769 -8.08 -19.75 79.34
C PRO A 769 -9.13 -20.85 79.05
N VAL A 770 -10.10 -21.04 79.96
CA VAL A 770 -11.19 -22.05 79.85
C VAL A 770 -12.57 -21.38 79.82
N PHE A 771 -13.53 -21.92 79.05
CA PHE A 771 -14.86 -21.32 78.81
C PHE A 771 -16.05 -22.24 79.13
N GLU A 772 -17.19 -21.63 79.50
CA GLU A 772 -18.51 -22.27 79.61
C GLU A 772 -19.55 -21.48 78.81
N TRP A 773 -20.30 -22.12 77.91
CA TRP A 773 -21.25 -21.45 76.98
C TRP A 773 -22.73 -21.74 77.29
N TYR A 774 -23.59 -20.73 77.14
CA TYR A 774 -25.03 -20.82 77.38
C TYR A 774 -25.83 -20.21 76.22
N VAL A 775 -26.94 -20.87 75.84
CA VAL A 775 -27.92 -20.37 74.85
C VAL A 775 -29.25 -20.21 75.55
N ASN A 776 -29.78 -18.98 75.59
CA ASN A 776 -31.00 -18.63 76.34
C ASN A 776 -30.95 -19.10 77.81
N GLY A 777 -29.77 -19.03 78.44
CA GLY A 777 -29.55 -19.47 79.81
C GLY A 777 -29.34 -20.98 80.01
N THR A 778 -29.47 -21.80 78.96
CA THR A 778 -29.22 -23.25 79.03
C THR A 778 -27.77 -23.56 78.69
N LEU A 779 -27.05 -24.22 79.62
CA LEU A 779 -25.65 -24.63 79.44
C LEU A 779 -25.50 -25.60 78.26
N GLN A 780 -24.52 -25.34 77.39
CA GLN A 780 -24.16 -26.22 76.28
C GLN A 780 -23.07 -27.20 76.74
N THR A 781 -23.47 -28.41 77.15
CA THR A 781 -22.55 -29.42 77.67
C THR A 781 -21.59 -29.94 76.60
N GLY A 782 -20.28 -29.99 76.90
CA GLY A 782 -19.25 -30.51 75.99
C GLY A 782 -18.46 -29.44 75.22
N VAL A 783 -18.74 -28.14 75.44
CA VAL A 783 -18.04 -27.02 74.78
C VAL A 783 -17.22 -26.23 75.81
N THR A 784 -15.92 -26.54 75.94
CA THR A 784 -15.00 -25.91 76.90
C THR A 784 -13.97 -24.96 76.26
N GLY A 785 -13.89 -24.97 74.92
CA GLY A 785 -13.03 -24.11 74.14
C GLY A 785 -13.62 -22.72 73.88
N PRO A 786 -12.88 -21.84 73.18
CA PRO A 786 -13.27 -20.45 72.99
C PRO A 786 -14.38 -20.25 71.92
N THR A 787 -15.06 -21.29 71.43
CA THR A 787 -16.04 -21.17 70.33
C THR A 787 -17.32 -22.00 70.56
N LEU A 788 -18.45 -21.50 70.05
CA LEU A 788 -19.77 -22.13 70.01
C LEU A 788 -20.38 -21.97 68.60
N THR A 789 -20.70 -23.07 67.92
CA THR A 789 -21.27 -23.07 66.54
C THR A 789 -22.64 -23.74 66.50
N GLY A 790 -23.59 -23.16 65.75
CA GLY A 790 -24.91 -23.75 65.53
C GLY A 790 -25.85 -22.86 64.70
N VAL A 791 -27.09 -23.34 64.48
CA VAL A 791 -28.19 -22.55 63.92
C VAL A 791 -29.07 -22.09 65.08
N PHE A 792 -29.28 -20.78 65.20
CA PHE A 792 -29.98 -20.19 66.34
C PHE A 792 -31.25 -19.47 65.90
N VAL A 793 -32.27 -19.50 66.75
CA VAL A 793 -33.56 -18.82 66.50
C VAL A 793 -33.45 -17.31 66.71
N ASN A 794 -34.35 -16.55 66.08
CA ASN A 794 -34.42 -15.09 66.26
C ASN A 794 -34.60 -14.75 67.75
N ASN A 795 -33.91 -13.70 68.20
CA ASN A 795 -33.81 -13.24 69.58
C ASN A 795 -33.08 -14.18 70.56
N ALA A 796 -32.42 -15.25 70.11
CA ALA A 796 -31.60 -16.08 71.00
C ALA A 796 -30.46 -15.27 71.64
N ILE A 797 -30.22 -15.45 72.93
CA ILE A 797 -29.17 -14.73 73.67
C ILE A 797 -28.04 -15.70 73.97
N ILE A 798 -26.82 -15.35 73.53
CA ILE A 798 -25.61 -16.14 73.74
C ILE A 798 -24.82 -15.54 74.91
N THR A 799 -24.49 -16.36 75.91
CA THR A 799 -23.66 -15.93 77.05
C THR A 799 -22.56 -16.94 77.32
N ALA A 800 -21.48 -16.51 78.00
CA ALA A 800 -20.37 -17.36 78.37
C ALA A 800 -19.65 -16.86 79.63
N LYS A 801 -18.90 -17.74 80.28
CA LYS A 801 -17.96 -17.43 81.37
C LYS A 801 -16.54 -17.89 81.02
N MET A 802 -15.54 -17.10 81.39
CA MET A 802 -14.12 -17.37 81.16
C MET A 802 -13.34 -17.39 82.47
N THR A 803 -12.40 -18.31 82.59
CA THR A 803 -11.37 -18.33 83.64
C THR A 803 -10.00 -18.03 83.03
N SER A 804 -9.34 -16.95 83.46
CA SER A 804 -8.05 -16.45 82.96
C SER A 804 -6.83 -17.17 83.57
N SER A 805 -5.75 -17.25 82.79
CA SER A 805 -4.43 -17.76 83.18
C SER A 805 -3.31 -16.70 83.28
N SER A 806 -3.61 -15.39 83.20
CA SER A 806 -2.60 -14.30 83.25
C SER A 806 -2.34 -13.77 84.68
N SER A 807 -1.12 -13.30 84.95
CA SER A 807 -0.67 -12.81 86.28
C SER A 807 -1.15 -11.41 86.66
N CYS A 808 -1.61 -10.59 85.71
CA CYS A 808 -2.16 -9.26 85.98
C CYS A 808 -3.71 -9.19 85.87
N ALA A 809 -4.38 -10.35 85.78
CA ALA A 809 -5.84 -10.49 85.72
C ALA A 809 -6.50 -10.50 87.10
N LEU A 810 -7.42 -9.56 87.36
CA LEU A 810 -8.19 -9.52 88.61
C LEU A 810 -9.65 -9.02 88.38
N PRO A 811 -10.70 -9.75 88.78
CA PRO A 811 -10.70 -11.14 89.29
C PRO A 811 -10.42 -12.17 88.16
N ALA A 812 -9.95 -13.38 88.52
CA ALA A 812 -9.51 -14.39 87.55
C ALA A 812 -10.64 -15.02 86.71
N GLN A 813 -11.86 -15.08 87.24
CA GLN A 813 -13.03 -15.53 86.49
C GLN A 813 -13.94 -14.34 86.19
N VAL A 814 -14.36 -14.25 84.94
CA VAL A 814 -15.25 -13.20 84.47
C VAL A 814 -16.34 -13.79 83.58
N SER A 815 -17.54 -13.22 83.64
CA SER A 815 -18.52 -13.46 82.59
C SER A 815 -18.20 -12.58 81.39
N ASN A 816 -18.80 -12.87 80.23
CA ASN A 816 -18.75 -11.98 79.08
C ASN A 816 -18.95 -10.53 79.55
N THR A 817 -17.95 -9.69 79.32
CA THR A 817 -17.95 -8.31 79.80
C THR A 817 -18.70 -7.39 78.85
N GLY A 818 -18.92 -7.83 77.61
CA GLY A 818 -19.71 -7.14 76.61
C GLY A 818 -21.19 -7.49 76.67
N THR A 819 -21.98 -6.83 75.83
CA THR A 819 -23.37 -7.20 75.59
C THR A 819 -23.44 -8.65 75.09
N ASN A 820 -24.28 -9.45 75.72
CA ASN A 820 -24.55 -10.80 75.24
C ASN A 820 -25.14 -10.74 73.84
N PRO A 821 -24.54 -11.40 72.82
CA PRO A 821 -25.06 -11.36 71.47
C PRO A 821 -26.49 -11.87 71.47
N LYS A 822 -27.40 -10.97 71.13
CA LYS A 822 -28.75 -11.32 70.75
C LYS A 822 -28.70 -11.63 69.26
N VAL A 823 -29.08 -12.83 68.88
CA VAL A 823 -29.33 -13.18 67.47
C VAL A 823 -30.50 -12.32 67.03
N VAL A 824 -30.25 -11.41 66.11
CA VAL A 824 -31.24 -10.51 65.53
C VAL A 824 -31.27 -10.83 64.06
N HIS A 825 -32.43 -11.13 63.51
CA HIS A 825 -32.54 -11.16 62.07
C HIS A 825 -32.82 -9.75 61.54
N THR A 826 -31.93 -9.21 60.68
CA THR A 826 -32.17 -7.94 59.98
C THR A 826 -32.34 -8.16 58.50
N LEU A 827 -33.14 -7.28 57.94
CA LEU A 827 -33.31 -7.12 56.51
C LEU A 827 -32.47 -5.90 56.07
N LEU A 828 -31.53 -6.11 55.16
CA LEU A 828 -30.79 -5.07 54.46
C LEU A 828 -31.65 -4.48 53.36
N THR A 829 -31.37 -3.23 52.98
CA THR A 829 -31.91 -2.66 51.75
C THR A 829 -30.78 -2.38 50.75
N ALA A 830 -30.88 -2.94 49.55
CA ALA A 830 -29.95 -2.66 48.46
C ALA A 830 -30.27 -1.30 47.82
N ASP A 831 -29.24 -0.60 47.37
CA ASP A 831 -29.31 0.70 46.69
C ASP A 831 -28.32 0.76 45.50
N VAL A 832 -28.61 1.54 44.46
CA VAL A 832 -27.71 1.73 43.31
C VAL A 832 -27.74 3.17 42.80
N THR A 833 -26.58 3.76 42.51
CA THR A 833 -26.48 5.08 41.84
C THR A 833 -25.72 4.97 40.54
N ILE A 834 -25.94 5.90 39.61
CA ILE A 834 -25.21 5.97 38.35
C ILE A 834 -24.57 7.34 38.14
N THR A 835 -23.40 7.34 37.48
CA THR A 835 -22.68 8.53 37.02
C THR A 835 -22.32 8.40 35.54
N GLN A 836 -22.15 9.53 34.87
CA GLN A 836 -21.65 9.57 33.50
C GLN A 836 -20.12 9.67 33.51
N LEU A 837 -19.45 8.75 32.83
CA LEU A 837 -17.99 8.62 32.82
C LEU A 837 -17.34 9.30 31.61
N SER A 838 -18.00 9.28 30.44
CA SER A 838 -17.56 9.95 29.22
C SER A 838 -18.73 10.30 28.28
N GLY A 839 -18.49 11.10 27.23
CA GLY A 839 -19.48 11.51 26.22
C GLY A 839 -20.07 12.93 26.37
N GLY A 840 -19.87 13.60 27.51
CA GLY A 840 -20.40 14.95 27.77
C GLY A 840 -21.92 15.03 27.92
N ASN A 841 -22.44 16.11 28.50
CA ASN A 841 -23.87 16.40 28.57
C ASN A 841 -24.04 17.94 28.53
N PRO A 842 -24.29 18.55 27.36
CA PRO A 842 -24.89 17.94 26.17
C PRO A 842 -23.97 16.97 25.39
N ALA A 843 -24.54 15.89 24.86
CA ALA A 843 -23.87 14.95 23.95
C ALA A 843 -24.43 15.07 22.52
N CYS A 844 -23.67 14.67 21.50
CA CYS A 844 -24.17 14.62 20.12
C CYS A 844 -24.90 13.30 19.85
N ALA A 845 -26.04 13.35 19.17
CA ALA A 845 -26.77 12.13 18.78
C ALA A 845 -25.86 11.17 18.00
N GLY A 846 -25.89 9.87 18.31
CA GLY A 846 -25.06 8.84 17.68
C GLY A 846 -23.62 8.72 18.21
N HIS A 847 -23.18 9.60 19.11
CA HIS A 847 -21.89 9.44 19.80
C HIS A 847 -22.05 8.58 21.06
N PRO A 848 -21.13 7.65 21.36
CA PRO A 848 -21.22 6.80 22.53
C PRO A 848 -21.06 7.61 23.82
N VAL A 849 -22.02 7.42 24.74
CA VAL A 849 -22.01 7.93 26.11
C VAL A 849 -21.82 6.75 27.04
N VAL A 850 -20.96 6.89 28.05
CA VAL A 850 -20.63 5.80 29.00
C VAL A 850 -21.14 6.15 30.39
N PHE A 851 -21.85 5.21 31.00
CA PHE A 851 -22.40 5.29 32.35
C PHE A 851 -21.79 4.21 33.24
N GLN A 852 -21.60 4.52 34.52
CA GLN A 852 -21.08 3.59 35.51
C GLN A 852 -22.06 3.48 36.69
N ALA A 853 -22.36 2.24 37.10
CA ALA A 853 -23.18 1.93 38.26
C ALA A 853 -22.32 1.74 39.53
N SER A 854 -22.80 2.31 40.64
CA SER A 854 -22.18 2.23 41.98
C SER A 854 -23.21 1.64 42.97
N PRO A 855 -23.19 0.32 43.20
CA PRO A 855 -24.13 -0.36 44.10
C PRO A 855 -23.73 -0.25 45.59
N THR A 856 -24.71 -0.36 46.48
CA THR A 856 -24.54 -0.49 47.95
C THR A 856 -25.36 -1.67 48.46
N ASN A 857 -24.80 -2.48 49.37
CA ASN A 857 -25.44 -3.66 49.98
C ASN A 857 -26.01 -4.71 48.99
N ALA A 858 -25.39 -4.87 47.81
CA ALA A 858 -25.91 -5.68 46.71
C ALA A 858 -25.50 -7.18 46.74
N GLY A 859 -24.59 -7.56 47.65
CA GLY A 859 -23.98 -8.89 47.71
C GLY A 859 -22.73 -9.03 46.83
N THR A 860 -22.20 -10.25 46.73
CA THR A 860 -20.94 -10.55 46.04
C THR A 860 -21.10 -10.78 44.53
N ALA A 861 -22.32 -11.00 44.04
CA ALA A 861 -22.61 -11.23 42.62
C ALA A 861 -23.95 -10.61 42.17
N PRO A 862 -24.19 -9.30 42.39
CA PRO A 862 -25.43 -8.69 41.93
C PRO A 862 -25.54 -8.67 40.40
N THR A 863 -26.76 -8.68 39.88
CA THR A 863 -27.01 -8.50 38.44
C THR A 863 -27.54 -7.11 38.15
N TYR A 864 -27.15 -6.55 37.00
CA TYR A 864 -27.58 -5.24 36.54
C TYR A 864 -28.47 -5.38 35.31
N GLU A 865 -29.44 -4.50 35.18
CA GLU A 865 -30.28 -4.36 33.99
C GLU A 865 -30.40 -2.87 33.68
N TRP A 866 -29.66 -2.41 32.67
CA TRP A 866 -29.70 -1.01 32.28
C TRP A 866 -31.02 -0.67 31.58
N MET A 867 -31.55 0.51 31.91
CA MET A 867 -32.83 1.01 31.45
C MET A 867 -32.65 2.33 30.72
N VAL A 868 -33.28 2.47 29.56
CA VAL A 868 -33.46 3.76 28.87
C VAL A 868 -34.95 4.05 28.84
N ASN A 869 -35.38 5.19 29.39
CA ASN A 869 -36.80 5.56 29.49
C ASN A 869 -37.67 4.51 30.23
N ASN A 870 -37.10 3.85 31.25
CA ASN A 870 -37.69 2.71 31.96
C ASN A 870 -37.90 1.43 31.09
N VAL A 871 -37.26 1.31 29.93
CA VAL A 871 -37.26 0.09 29.11
C VAL A 871 -35.91 -0.62 29.24
N PRO A 872 -35.87 -1.94 29.52
CA PRO A 872 -34.62 -2.68 29.68
C PRO A 872 -33.86 -2.81 28.37
N VAL A 873 -32.54 -2.64 28.44
CA VAL A 873 -31.62 -2.78 27.30
C VAL A 873 -31.05 -4.21 27.29
N PRO A 874 -31.40 -5.05 26.29
CA PRO A 874 -30.95 -6.45 26.26
C PRO A 874 -29.42 -6.58 26.26
N GLY A 875 -28.89 -7.47 27.10
CA GLY A 875 -27.46 -7.78 27.18
C GLY A 875 -26.60 -6.76 27.95
N ALA A 876 -27.16 -5.61 28.35
CA ALA A 876 -26.47 -4.64 29.19
C ALA A 876 -26.56 -5.05 30.67
N THR A 877 -25.70 -5.99 31.09
CA THR A 877 -25.70 -6.55 32.46
C THR A 877 -24.46 -6.25 33.29
N GLY A 878 -23.53 -5.47 32.74
CA GLY A 878 -22.31 -5.05 33.43
C GLY A 878 -22.49 -3.82 34.32
N THR A 879 -21.47 -3.51 35.11
CA THR A 879 -21.39 -2.28 35.92
C THR A 879 -21.15 -1.02 35.09
N VAL A 880 -20.84 -1.17 33.80
CA VAL A 880 -20.64 -0.09 32.83
C VAL A 880 -21.58 -0.32 31.66
N PHE A 881 -22.25 0.75 31.22
CA PHE A 881 -23.12 0.75 30.05
C PHE A 881 -22.69 1.85 29.09
N SER A 882 -22.42 1.47 27.84
CA SER A 882 -22.15 2.40 26.75
C SER A 882 -23.25 2.32 25.72
N THR A 883 -23.75 3.47 25.27
CA THR A 883 -24.76 3.55 24.21
C THR A 883 -24.60 4.83 23.41
N SER A 884 -24.87 4.76 22.12
CA SER A 884 -24.94 5.90 21.19
C SER A 884 -26.36 6.23 20.75
N THR A 885 -27.35 5.47 21.20
CA THR A 885 -28.74 5.53 20.67
C THR A 885 -29.67 6.43 21.47
N LEU A 886 -29.14 7.19 22.43
CA LEU A 886 -29.93 8.07 23.29
C LEU A 886 -30.48 9.26 22.49
N LEU A 887 -31.74 9.59 22.74
CA LEU A 887 -32.45 10.74 22.18
C LEU A 887 -32.51 11.89 23.20
N ASN A 888 -32.81 13.09 22.70
CA ASN A 888 -32.91 14.27 23.57
C ASN A 888 -34.05 14.12 24.57
N GLY A 889 -33.74 14.28 25.87
CA GLY A 889 -34.71 14.09 26.94
C GLY A 889 -34.81 12.64 27.43
N ASP A 890 -34.10 11.69 26.82
CA ASP A 890 -33.99 10.34 27.36
C ASP A 890 -33.34 10.39 28.75
N PHE A 891 -33.73 9.46 29.61
CA PHE A 891 -33.03 9.23 30.86
C PHE A 891 -32.53 7.80 30.96
N VAL A 892 -31.30 7.67 31.44
CA VAL A 892 -30.68 6.39 31.75
C VAL A 892 -30.83 6.12 33.24
N SER A 893 -31.14 4.88 33.60
CA SER A 893 -31.12 4.35 34.95
C SER A 893 -30.68 2.88 34.91
N VAL A 894 -30.32 2.28 36.03
CA VAL A 894 -30.04 0.84 36.11
C VAL A 894 -30.90 0.22 37.20
N VAL A 895 -31.38 -0.99 36.94
CA VAL A 895 -32.01 -1.83 37.95
C VAL A 895 -30.99 -2.85 38.44
N LEU A 896 -30.79 -2.86 39.74
CA LEU A 896 -29.93 -3.79 40.45
C LEU A 896 -30.78 -4.91 41.02
N VAL A 897 -30.36 -6.17 40.87
CA VAL A 897 -30.89 -7.30 41.65
C VAL A 897 -29.79 -7.76 42.62
N ALA A 898 -30.05 -7.61 43.90
CA ALA A 898 -29.13 -8.02 44.95
C ALA A 898 -29.16 -9.54 45.14
N THR A 899 -27.99 -10.15 45.35
CA THR A 899 -27.83 -11.59 45.60
C THR A 899 -27.64 -11.93 47.07
N ASP A 900 -27.52 -10.92 47.92
CA ASP A 900 -27.38 -11.11 49.34
C ASP A 900 -28.71 -11.62 49.93
N PRO A 901 -28.73 -12.80 50.59
CA PRO A 901 -29.94 -13.40 51.15
C PRO A 901 -30.57 -12.54 52.25
N CYS A 902 -29.84 -11.55 52.78
CA CYS A 902 -30.31 -10.70 53.86
C CYS A 902 -30.99 -9.44 53.35
N VAL A 903 -31.08 -9.22 52.03
CA VAL A 903 -31.75 -8.05 51.44
C VAL A 903 -33.27 -8.25 51.36
N ALA A 904 -34.04 -7.34 51.98
CA ALA A 904 -35.51 -7.32 51.92
C ALA A 904 -36.05 -6.88 50.56
N ASN A 905 -35.40 -5.91 49.91
CA ASN A 905 -35.74 -5.46 48.55
C ASN A 905 -34.72 -6.06 47.57
N PRO A 906 -34.91 -7.29 47.08
CA PRO A 906 -33.95 -7.92 46.18
C PRO A 906 -33.76 -7.14 44.87
N ARG A 907 -34.55 -6.09 44.60
CA ARG A 907 -34.45 -5.22 43.43
C ARG A 907 -34.48 -3.74 43.83
N ASP A 908 -33.57 -2.95 43.28
CA ASP A 908 -33.50 -1.48 43.45
C ASP A 908 -33.23 -0.77 42.11
N THR A 909 -33.66 0.50 41.97
CA THR A 909 -33.52 1.29 40.74
C THR A 909 -32.81 2.61 41.00
N SER A 910 -31.80 2.93 40.20
CA SER A 910 -30.94 4.09 40.43
C SER A 910 -31.59 5.45 40.22
N ASN A 911 -30.85 6.51 40.59
CA ASN A 911 -31.08 7.85 40.07
C ASN A 911 -31.12 7.86 38.53
N LYS A 912 -31.80 8.86 37.97
CA LYS A 912 -31.93 9.07 36.53
C LYS A 912 -30.94 10.14 36.07
N ILE A 913 -30.19 9.87 35.01
CA ILE A 913 -29.40 10.89 34.31
C ILE A 913 -30.18 11.29 33.06
N SER A 914 -30.73 12.51 33.07
CA SER A 914 -31.38 13.10 31.89
C SER A 914 -30.32 13.56 30.89
N MET A 915 -30.46 13.11 29.65
CA MET A 915 -29.55 13.44 28.58
C MET A 915 -30.07 14.63 27.77
N LEU A 916 -29.23 15.66 27.66
CA LEU A 916 -29.39 16.70 26.66
C LEU A 916 -28.63 16.22 25.42
N ILE A 917 -29.37 15.77 24.42
CA ILE A 917 -28.78 15.30 23.16
C ILE A 917 -28.98 16.39 22.12
N THR A 918 -27.89 17.02 21.71
CA THR A 918 -27.91 17.91 20.55
C THR A 918 -28.13 17.05 19.32
N PRO A 919 -29.22 17.29 18.54
CA PRO A 919 -29.45 16.56 17.31
C PRO A 919 -28.23 16.67 16.41
N SER A 920 -27.74 15.53 15.91
CA SER A 920 -26.66 15.55 14.95
C SER A 920 -27.17 16.13 13.64
N ILE A 921 -26.43 17.09 13.13
CA ILE A 921 -26.60 17.53 11.77
C ILE A 921 -25.89 16.49 10.90
N VAL A 922 -26.57 15.97 9.88
CA VAL A 922 -25.94 15.04 8.92
C VAL A 922 -25.32 15.90 7.81
N PRO A 923 -23.98 16.09 7.80
CA PRO A 923 -23.35 16.81 6.71
C PRO A 923 -23.43 15.96 5.44
N SER A 924 -23.35 16.63 4.30
CA SER A 924 -23.11 15.96 3.02
C SER A 924 -22.13 16.78 2.23
N VAL A 925 -21.35 16.12 1.38
CA VAL A 925 -20.49 16.79 0.42
C VAL A 925 -20.80 16.25 -0.97
N THR A 926 -20.93 17.18 -1.90
CA THR A 926 -21.08 16.87 -3.32
C THR A 926 -20.05 17.68 -4.08
N PHE A 927 -19.84 17.34 -5.34
CA PHE A 927 -19.10 18.18 -6.25
C PHE A 927 -19.67 18.04 -7.67
N SER A 928 -19.41 19.03 -8.50
CA SER A 928 -19.81 19.05 -9.90
C SER A 928 -18.66 19.50 -10.77
N ILE A 929 -18.69 19.08 -12.04
CA ILE A 929 -17.77 19.58 -13.05
C ILE A 929 -18.16 21.03 -13.38
N THR A 930 -17.26 21.98 -13.13
CA THR A 930 -17.43 23.40 -13.41
C THR A 930 -16.75 23.84 -14.71
N LYS A 931 -15.78 23.06 -15.22
CA LYS A 931 -15.19 23.22 -16.57
C LYS A 931 -14.83 21.86 -17.16
N GLY A 932 -14.98 21.73 -18.49
CA GLY A 932 -14.81 20.46 -19.20
C GLY A 932 -16.10 19.65 -19.30
N ASN A 933 -16.02 18.47 -19.92
CA ASN A 933 -17.16 17.56 -20.11
C ASN A 933 -16.79 16.14 -19.69
N ASN A 934 -17.78 15.41 -19.16
CA ASN A 934 -17.68 13.98 -18.84
C ASN A 934 -18.95 13.27 -19.35
N PRO A 935 -18.88 12.40 -20.37
CA PRO A 935 -17.68 11.91 -21.05
C PRO A 935 -16.87 12.98 -21.81
N GLY A 936 -15.55 12.81 -21.91
CA GLY A 936 -14.65 13.78 -22.57
C GLY A 936 -13.32 13.20 -23.01
N CYS A 937 -12.48 13.99 -23.68
CA CYS A 937 -11.18 13.53 -24.17
C CYS A 937 -10.19 13.28 -23.03
N LEU A 938 -9.32 12.28 -23.17
CA LEU A 938 -8.29 11.92 -22.19
C LEU A 938 -7.39 13.11 -21.82
N ASP A 939 -7.17 14.03 -22.76
CA ASP A 939 -6.34 15.23 -22.65
C ASP A 939 -7.12 16.52 -22.30
N SER A 940 -8.43 16.45 -22.06
CA SER A 940 -9.28 17.63 -21.76
C SER A 940 -9.29 18.01 -20.27
N LEU A 941 -9.25 19.31 -19.95
CA LEU A 941 -9.37 19.78 -18.57
C LEU A 941 -10.71 19.34 -17.95
N LEU A 942 -10.66 18.77 -16.74
CA LEU A 942 -11.80 18.70 -15.84
C LEU A 942 -11.53 19.56 -14.60
N GLU A 943 -12.45 20.46 -14.30
CA GLU A 943 -12.46 21.23 -13.04
C GLU A 943 -13.68 20.84 -12.24
N PHE A 944 -13.47 20.53 -10.96
CA PHE A 944 -14.48 20.16 -10.00
C PHE A 944 -14.57 21.21 -8.91
N THR A 945 -15.79 21.58 -8.51
CA THR A 945 -16.02 22.42 -7.34
C THR A 945 -16.85 21.65 -6.33
N ALA A 946 -16.34 21.53 -5.10
CA ALA A 946 -17.00 20.87 -3.99
C ALA A 946 -17.93 21.84 -3.24
N VAL A 947 -19.07 21.33 -2.82
CA VAL A 947 -20.03 22.03 -1.97
C VAL A 947 -20.43 21.08 -0.85
N ALA A 948 -20.07 21.45 0.38
CA ALA A 948 -20.58 20.80 1.57
C ALA A 948 -21.81 21.53 2.09
N THR A 949 -22.85 20.77 2.41
CA THR A 949 -24.07 21.27 3.06
C THR A 949 -24.03 20.84 4.52
N ASN A 950 -24.54 21.69 5.42
CA ASN A 950 -24.67 21.33 6.83
C ASN A 950 -23.32 20.96 7.48
N ALA A 951 -22.26 21.66 7.06
CA ALA A 951 -20.88 21.35 7.31
C ALA A 951 -20.09 22.56 7.87
N GLY A 952 -20.71 23.34 8.75
CA GLY A 952 -20.13 24.54 9.30
C GLY A 952 -19.88 25.66 8.29
N THR A 953 -19.24 26.74 8.73
CA THR A 953 -18.99 27.93 7.88
C THR A 953 -17.73 27.82 7.02
N ASN A 954 -16.78 26.93 7.38
CA ASN A 954 -15.51 26.73 6.64
C ASN A 954 -15.04 25.26 6.69
N PRO A 955 -15.76 24.31 6.08
CA PRO A 955 -15.32 22.92 6.01
C PRO A 955 -13.99 22.80 5.22
N ASN A 956 -13.11 21.93 5.68
CA ASN A 956 -11.89 21.59 4.95
C ASN A 956 -12.20 20.53 3.90
N TYR A 957 -11.75 20.74 2.67
CA TYR A 957 -11.93 19.80 1.57
C TYR A 957 -10.61 19.15 1.21
N ASP A 958 -10.64 17.83 1.09
CA ASP A 958 -9.52 17.04 0.63
C ASP A 958 -9.97 16.24 -0.61
N TRP A 959 -9.26 16.37 -1.72
CA TRP A 959 -9.57 15.65 -2.95
C TRP A 959 -8.82 14.33 -3.04
N PHE A 960 -9.51 13.33 -3.54
CA PHE A 960 -9.03 11.99 -3.76
C PHE A 960 -9.30 11.62 -5.21
N VAL A 961 -8.25 11.12 -5.86
CA VAL A 961 -8.38 10.41 -7.12
C VAL A 961 -7.98 8.98 -6.86
N ASN A 962 -8.91 8.06 -7.10
CA ASN A 962 -8.70 6.62 -6.96
C ASN A 962 -8.19 6.18 -5.56
N SER A 963 -8.61 6.89 -4.52
CA SER A 963 -8.36 6.59 -3.10
C SER A 963 -6.90 6.58 -2.61
N PHE A 964 -5.97 7.18 -3.34
CA PHE A 964 -4.66 7.55 -2.75
C PHE A 964 -4.83 8.80 -1.88
N GLY A 965 -3.94 8.98 -0.89
CA GLY A 965 -4.01 10.09 0.08
C GLY A 965 -4.28 11.46 -0.56
N PRO A 966 -4.72 12.46 0.23
CA PRO A 966 -5.23 13.72 -0.30
C PRO A 966 -4.23 14.33 -1.28
N ILE A 967 -4.64 14.43 -2.55
CA ILE A 967 -3.78 14.91 -3.64
C ILE A 967 -3.75 16.44 -3.69
N LEU A 968 -4.79 17.07 -3.16
CA LEU A 968 -4.98 18.51 -3.11
C LEU A 968 -5.97 18.86 -2.00
N ASN A 969 -5.72 19.99 -1.32
CA ASN A 969 -6.65 20.56 -0.35
C ASN A 969 -7.30 21.82 -0.92
N GLY A 970 -8.59 22.01 -0.64
CA GLY A 970 -9.36 23.19 -1.03
C GLY A 970 -10.66 22.87 -1.79
N PRO A 971 -11.55 23.85 -1.99
CA PRO A 971 -12.89 23.63 -2.55
C PRO A 971 -12.91 23.33 -4.05
N VAL A 972 -11.80 23.53 -4.76
CA VAL A 972 -11.71 23.35 -6.22
C VAL A 972 -10.55 22.40 -6.55
N TYR A 973 -10.80 21.46 -7.45
CA TYR A 973 -9.79 20.55 -8.00
C TYR A 973 -9.83 20.59 -9.53
N SER A 974 -8.72 20.98 -10.16
CA SER A 974 -8.59 21.02 -11.62
C SER A 974 -7.52 20.03 -12.06
N THR A 975 -7.79 19.26 -13.11
CA THR A 975 -6.89 18.20 -13.57
C THR A 975 -7.08 17.89 -15.05
N TYR A 976 -5.98 17.61 -15.74
CA TYR A 976 -5.97 17.00 -17.08
C TYR A 976 -5.72 15.50 -17.00
N ASN A 977 -5.39 14.99 -15.81
CA ASN A 977 -4.74 13.70 -15.61
C ASN A 977 -5.73 12.60 -15.27
N LEU A 978 -7.04 12.87 -15.31
CA LEU A 978 -8.06 11.85 -15.09
C LEU A 978 -8.14 10.94 -16.32
N LEU A 979 -7.86 9.66 -16.09
CA LEU A 979 -7.97 8.58 -17.05
C LEU A 979 -9.37 7.98 -17.05
N ASN A 980 -9.66 7.15 -18.05
CA ASN A 980 -10.94 6.47 -18.13
C ASN A 980 -11.11 5.56 -16.92
N ASN A 981 -12.29 5.63 -16.31
CA ASN A 981 -12.64 4.98 -15.07
C ASN A 981 -11.97 5.52 -13.81
N ASP A 982 -11.20 6.61 -13.84
CA ASP A 982 -10.75 7.24 -12.59
C ASP A 982 -11.98 7.73 -11.81
N PHE A 983 -12.08 7.44 -10.51
CA PHE A 983 -13.09 8.10 -9.68
C PHE A 983 -12.48 9.26 -8.92
N VAL A 984 -13.20 10.38 -8.94
CA VAL A 984 -12.94 11.53 -8.09
C VAL A 984 -13.88 11.44 -6.90
N VAL A 985 -13.33 11.60 -5.71
CA VAL A 985 -14.10 11.76 -4.47
C VAL A 985 -13.53 12.95 -3.72
N VAL A 986 -14.39 13.73 -3.11
CA VAL A 986 -13.97 14.77 -2.16
C VAL A 986 -14.41 14.37 -0.76
N ARG A 987 -13.53 14.58 0.21
CA ARG A 987 -13.84 14.49 1.63
C ARG A 987 -14.03 15.90 2.17
N ALA A 988 -15.08 16.12 2.95
CA ALA A 988 -15.25 17.32 3.74
C ALA A 988 -15.10 16.99 5.22
N ASN A 989 -14.21 17.72 5.91
CA ASN A 989 -14.01 17.64 7.35
C ASN A 989 -14.55 18.92 8.01
N GLN A 990 -15.28 18.74 9.11
CA GLN A 990 -15.81 19.85 9.91
C GLN A 990 -14.71 20.52 10.72
N THR A 991 -14.72 21.85 10.82
CA THR A 991 -13.66 22.63 11.49
C THR A 991 -14.16 23.47 12.67
N ASP A 992 -15.48 23.55 12.88
CA ASP A 992 -16.09 24.43 13.88
C ASP A 992 -16.54 23.71 15.16
N GLY A 993 -16.39 22.38 15.23
CA GLY A 993 -16.68 21.59 16.43
C GLY A 993 -18.17 21.46 16.77
N GLY A 994 -19.07 21.70 15.81
CA GLY A 994 -20.51 21.41 15.95
C GLY A 994 -20.83 19.91 16.04
N CYS A 995 -22.07 19.56 16.41
CA CYS A 995 -22.51 18.15 16.46
C CYS A 995 -22.86 17.63 15.06
N TYR A 996 -21.91 16.97 14.39
CA TYR A 996 -22.10 16.34 13.10
C TYR A 996 -22.05 14.81 13.22
N LEU A 997 -22.75 14.08 12.35
CA LEU A 997 -22.62 12.63 12.27
C LEU A 997 -22.72 12.15 10.82
N PRO A 998 -21.62 11.66 10.21
CA PRO A 998 -20.23 11.65 10.73
C PRO A 998 -19.55 13.03 10.64
N ASP A 999 -18.51 13.27 11.44
CA ASP A 999 -17.66 14.50 11.38
C ASP A 999 -16.83 14.64 10.09
N THR A 1000 -16.86 13.60 9.26
CA THR A 1000 -16.15 13.53 8.00
C THR A 1000 -17.04 12.81 7.00
N VAL A 1001 -17.37 13.47 5.90
CA VAL A 1001 -18.20 12.90 4.84
C VAL A 1001 -17.46 12.87 3.52
N PHE A 1002 -17.71 11.81 2.77
CA PHE A 1002 -17.21 11.66 1.41
C PHE A 1002 -18.37 11.88 0.44
N SER A 1003 -18.06 12.43 -0.73
CA SER A 1003 -19.02 12.51 -1.83
C SER A 1003 -19.24 11.14 -2.45
N ALA A 1004 -20.32 10.99 -3.21
CA ALA A 1004 -20.41 9.90 -4.18
C ALA A 1004 -19.21 9.99 -5.16
N PRO A 1005 -18.65 8.86 -5.59
CA PRO A 1005 -17.59 8.85 -6.60
C PRO A 1005 -18.15 9.30 -7.95
N LEU A 1006 -17.47 10.25 -8.60
CA LEU A 1006 -17.70 10.55 -10.02
C LEU A 1006 -16.67 9.78 -10.83
N ILE A 1007 -17.14 8.85 -11.66
CA ILE A 1007 -16.28 8.12 -12.59
C ILE A 1007 -16.04 9.00 -13.82
N ALA A 1008 -14.78 9.33 -14.07
CA ALA A 1008 -14.32 10.00 -15.26
C ALA A 1008 -14.42 9.01 -16.43
N VAL A 1009 -15.25 9.33 -17.41
CA VAL A 1009 -15.36 8.62 -18.68
C VAL A 1009 -14.52 9.37 -19.69
N ARG A 1010 -13.37 8.81 -20.02
CA ARG A 1010 -12.31 9.47 -20.79
C ARG A 1010 -11.98 8.65 -22.02
N SER A 1011 -11.97 9.30 -23.16
CA SER A 1011 -11.79 8.62 -24.44
C SER A 1011 -10.57 9.17 -25.15
N LEU A 1012 -9.82 8.32 -25.84
CA LEU A 1012 -8.74 8.78 -26.69
C LEU A 1012 -9.30 9.68 -27.79
N THR A 1013 -8.62 10.79 -28.03
CA THR A 1013 -8.84 11.63 -29.20
C THR A 1013 -8.59 10.80 -30.44
N PRO A 1014 -9.62 10.53 -31.25
CA PRO A 1014 -9.40 9.73 -32.45
C PRO A 1014 -8.52 10.51 -33.41
N ASP A 1015 -7.71 9.77 -34.18
CA ASP A 1015 -6.97 10.37 -35.28
C ASP A 1015 -7.92 11.08 -36.26
N PRO A 1016 -7.50 12.21 -36.86
CA PRO A 1016 -8.26 12.82 -37.95
C PRO A 1016 -8.43 11.80 -39.08
N PRO A 1017 -9.63 11.64 -39.65
CA PRO A 1017 -9.80 10.83 -40.84
C PRO A 1017 -9.16 11.53 -42.04
N PHE A 1018 -8.73 10.76 -43.03
CA PHE A 1018 -8.40 11.27 -44.35
C PHE A 1018 -9.59 11.02 -45.28
N ILE A 1019 -10.12 12.07 -45.88
CA ILE A 1019 -11.22 11.98 -46.84
C ILE A 1019 -10.70 12.00 -48.27
N SER A 1020 -11.28 11.14 -49.11
CA SER A 1020 -10.99 11.04 -50.54
C SER A 1020 -12.28 11.09 -51.34
N LEU A 1021 -12.21 11.58 -52.57
CA LEU A 1021 -13.34 11.56 -53.50
C LEU A 1021 -13.23 10.32 -54.40
N LEU A 1022 -14.19 9.40 -54.28
CA LEU A 1022 -14.37 8.26 -55.18
C LEU A 1022 -15.65 8.48 -55.99
N GLY A 1023 -15.51 8.92 -57.25
CA GLY A 1023 -16.66 9.28 -58.08
C GLY A 1023 -17.36 10.54 -57.54
N ASN A 1024 -18.62 10.38 -57.09
CA ASN A 1024 -19.42 11.43 -56.44
C ASN A 1024 -19.62 11.20 -54.93
N MET A 1025 -18.83 10.31 -54.31
CA MET A 1025 -18.92 9.95 -52.91
C MET A 1025 -17.61 10.32 -52.21
N LEU A 1026 -17.72 11.03 -51.09
CA LEU A 1026 -16.63 11.21 -50.14
C LEU A 1026 -16.55 9.96 -49.27
N VAL A 1027 -15.35 9.44 -49.13
CA VAL A 1027 -15.07 8.27 -48.30
C VAL A 1027 -13.94 8.58 -47.33
N THR A 1028 -14.03 8.03 -46.12
CA THR A 1028 -12.94 8.05 -45.13
C THR A 1028 -12.00 6.87 -45.36
N ASP A 1029 -10.73 7.05 -44.98
CA ASP A 1029 -9.69 6.02 -44.95
C ASP A 1029 -9.87 4.99 -43.82
N LYS A 1030 -10.77 5.27 -42.87
CA LYS A 1030 -11.05 4.49 -41.67
C LYS A 1030 -12.54 4.15 -41.57
N GLY A 1031 -12.87 2.98 -41.03
CA GLY A 1031 -14.25 2.62 -40.67
C GLY A 1031 -14.63 3.10 -39.27
N GLY A 1032 -15.88 3.55 -39.07
CA GLY A 1032 -16.34 4.10 -37.79
C GLY A 1032 -17.52 5.05 -37.95
N ALA A 1033 -17.95 5.67 -36.85
CA ALA A 1033 -18.99 6.70 -36.84
C ALA A 1033 -18.40 8.09 -37.14
N PHE A 1034 -18.87 8.75 -38.19
CA PHE A 1034 -18.39 10.07 -38.63
C PHE A 1034 -19.48 11.13 -38.66
N VAL A 1035 -19.08 12.37 -38.45
CA VAL A 1035 -19.92 13.56 -38.65
C VAL A 1035 -19.29 14.41 -39.73
N TRP A 1036 -20.08 14.70 -40.76
CA TRP A 1036 -19.66 15.48 -41.91
C TRP A 1036 -20.04 16.94 -41.76
N PHE A 1037 -19.18 17.83 -42.27
CA PHE A 1037 -19.40 19.26 -42.33
C PHE A 1037 -19.24 19.72 -43.77
N GLY A 1038 -20.26 20.42 -44.27
CA GLY A 1038 -20.27 21.04 -45.58
C GLY A 1038 -20.24 22.57 -45.49
N PRO A 1039 -20.48 23.26 -46.63
CA PRO A 1039 -20.42 24.73 -46.72
C PRO A 1039 -21.39 25.45 -45.76
N ALA A 1040 -22.52 24.81 -45.42
CA ALA A 1040 -23.54 25.34 -44.52
C ALA A 1040 -23.42 24.85 -43.05
N GLY A 1041 -22.35 24.13 -42.70
CA GLY A 1041 -22.14 23.55 -41.37
C GLY A 1041 -22.33 22.03 -41.35
N GLN A 1042 -22.71 21.48 -40.20
CA GLN A 1042 -22.89 20.03 -40.03
C GLN A 1042 -24.00 19.52 -40.97
N VAL A 1043 -23.73 18.42 -41.68
CA VAL A 1043 -24.69 17.77 -42.58
C VAL A 1043 -25.17 16.43 -42.02
N THR A 1044 -26.36 15.99 -42.43
CA THR A 1044 -27.00 14.78 -41.89
C THR A 1044 -26.81 13.59 -42.84
N GLY A 1045 -26.38 12.44 -42.33
CA GLY A 1045 -26.10 11.21 -43.10
C GLY A 1045 -24.61 10.90 -43.26
N GLY A 1046 -24.29 9.69 -43.74
CA GLY A 1046 -22.91 9.23 -43.96
C GLY A 1046 -22.11 8.86 -42.72
N GLU A 1047 -22.82 8.43 -41.67
CA GLU A 1047 -22.26 8.01 -40.39
C GLU A 1047 -21.36 6.77 -40.52
N ASP A 1048 -21.47 6.00 -41.60
CA ASP A 1048 -20.66 4.83 -41.91
C ASP A 1048 -19.32 5.15 -42.61
N GLY A 1049 -18.96 6.44 -42.71
CA GLY A 1049 -17.73 6.90 -43.36
C GLY A 1049 -17.89 7.22 -44.85
N ASN A 1050 -19.11 7.15 -45.39
CA ASN A 1050 -19.42 7.45 -46.79
C ASN A 1050 -20.43 8.59 -46.87
N TYR A 1051 -20.12 9.69 -47.56
CA TYR A 1051 -21.06 10.80 -47.72
C TYR A 1051 -21.18 11.26 -49.17
N HIS A 1052 -22.39 11.55 -49.62
CA HIS A 1052 -22.65 12.09 -50.95
C HIS A 1052 -22.89 13.60 -50.88
N PRO A 1053 -21.94 14.43 -51.33
CA PRO A 1053 -22.11 15.88 -51.38
C PRO A 1053 -23.30 16.27 -52.26
N ASN A 1054 -24.14 17.16 -51.75
CA ASN A 1054 -25.34 17.68 -52.42
C ASN A 1054 -25.26 19.20 -52.67
N GLU A 1055 -24.22 19.86 -52.17
CA GLU A 1055 -23.95 21.29 -52.37
C GLU A 1055 -22.50 21.48 -52.82
N LEU A 1056 -22.23 22.58 -53.53
CA LEU A 1056 -20.89 22.92 -53.95
C LEU A 1056 -20.13 23.63 -52.82
N GLY A 1057 -18.87 23.27 -52.62
CA GLY A 1057 -18.00 23.92 -51.65
C GLY A 1057 -17.16 22.95 -50.81
N PRO A 1058 -16.54 23.44 -49.72
CA PRO A 1058 -15.64 22.64 -48.90
C PRO A 1058 -16.38 21.65 -48.00
N TYR A 1059 -15.87 20.42 -47.95
CA TYR A 1059 -16.31 19.38 -47.04
C TYR A 1059 -15.14 18.86 -46.21
N TYR A 1060 -15.42 18.51 -44.96
CA TYR A 1060 -14.51 17.78 -44.07
C TYR A 1060 -15.30 16.87 -43.13
N ALA A 1061 -14.63 15.90 -42.53
CA ALA A 1061 -15.21 14.98 -41.57
C ALA A 1061 -14.46 15.03 -40.23
N VAL A 1062 -15.18 14.74 -39.16
CA VAL A 1062 -14.64 14.45 -37.83
C VAL A 1062 -15.24 13.16 -37.32
N THR A 1063 -14.53 12.46 -36.44
CA THR A 1063 -15.09 11.30 -35.73
C THR A 1063 -15.20 11.61 -34.24
N ASN A 1064 -16.14 10.95 -33.57
CA ASN A 1064 -16.41 11.11 -32.15
C ASN A 1064 -16.24 9.76 -31.46
N ASN A 1065 -15.39 9.73 -30.43
CA ASN A 1065 -15.24 8.61 -29.52
C ASN A 1065 -15.75 9.03 -28.14
N ASN A 1066 -17.00 8.69 -27.82
CA ASN A 1066 -17.60 8.92 -26.49
C ASN A 1066 -17.39 10.35 -25.95
N GLY A 1067 -17.75 11.36 -26.72
CA GLY A 1067 -17.64 12.78 -26.36
C GLY A 1067 -16.29 13.42 -26.71
N CYS A 1068 -15.35 12.65 -27.27
CA CYS A 1068 -14.06 13.14 -27.72
C CYS A 1068 -13.95 13.18 -29.26
N TRP A 1069 -13.77 14.38 -29.80
CA TRP A 1069 -13.78 14.62 -31.25
C TRP A 1069 -12.37 14.64 -31.85
N SER A 1070 -12.19 14.05 -33.02
CA SER A 1070 -10.95 14.15 -33.78
C SER A 1070 -10.70 15.58 -34.27
N LYS A 1071 -9.46 15.88 -34.67
CA LYS A 1071 -9.21 17.03 -35.55
C LYS A 1071 -9.99 16.86 -36.87
N PRO A 1072 -10.34 17.96 -37.57
CA PRO A 1072 -10.89 17.90 -38.92
C PRO A 1072 -9.99 17.10 -39.87
N SER A 1073 -10.60 16.38 -40.79
CA SER A 1073 -9.90 15.78 -41.93
C SER A 1073 -9.21 16.83 -42.81
N ASN A 1074 -8.49 16.39 -43.83
CA ASN A 1074 -8.23 17.25 -44.99
C ASN A 1074 -9.57 17.79 -45.54
N THR A 1075 -9.58 19.02 -46.01
CA THR A 1075 -10.76 19.62 -46.63
C THR A 1075 -10.76 19.34 -48.13
N LEU A 1076 -11.86 18.81 -48.65
CA LEU A 1076 -12.06 18.65 -50.09
C LEU A 1076 -13.12 19.63 -50.59
N THR A 1077 -12.73 20.48 -51.54
CA THR A 1077 -13.67 21.39 -52.20
C THR A 1077 -14.31 20.70 -53.40
N ILE A 1078 -15.61 20.50 -53.34
CA ILE A 1078 -16.39 19.97 -54.46
C ILE A 1078 -16.67 21.13 -55.43
N THR A 1079 -16.03 21.08 -56.60
CA THR A 1079 -16.05 22.18 -57.60
C THR A 1079 -16.55 21.78 -58.98
N LEU A 1080 -16.95 20.51 -59.18
CA LEU A 1080 -17.29 20.04 -60.53
C LEU A 1080 -18.69 20.47 -60.97
N LEU A 1081 -18.69 21.04 -62.18
CA LEU A 1081 -19.78 21.60 -62.96
C LEU A 1081 -21.02 20.72 -63.08
N ASP A 1082 -22.12 21.41 -63.37
CA ASP A 1082 -23.43 20.92 -63.77
C ASP A 1082 -23.43 19.54 -64.44
N VAL A 1083 -24.36 18.73 -63.92
CA VAL A 1083 -24.97 17.57 -64.57
C VAL A 1083 -25.65 18.05 -65.85
N ASN A 1084 -24.89 18.26 -66.92
CA ASN A 1084 -25.41 18.27 -68.28
C ASN A 1084 -24.29 18.00 -69.29
N SER A 1085 -24.38 16.81 -69.88
CA SER A 1085 -23.64 16.30 -71.05
C SER A 1085 -22.19 15.84 -70.84
N TYR A 1086 -22.01 14.58 -70.40
CA TYR A 1086 -21.14 13.64 -71.12
C TYR A 1086 -21.45 12.19 -70.70
N SER A 1087 -22.06 11.42 -71.61
CA SER A 1087 -22.18 9.97 -71.51
C SER A 1087 -20.91 9.36 -72.09
N ILE A 1088 -19.95 8.98 -71.26
CA ILE A 1088 -18.92 8.04 -71.70
C ILE A 1088 -19.60 6.67 -71.72
N GLU A 1089 -19.87 6.14 -72.92
CA GLU A 1089 -20.46 4.81 -73.08
C GLU A 1089 -19.55 3.77 -72.41
N GLN A 1090 -20.04 3.17 -71.33
CA GLN A 1090 -19.29 2.14 -70.61
C GLN A 1090 -19.07 0.92 -71.53
N PRO A 1091 -17.83 0.40 -71.63
CA PRO A 1091 -17.58 -0.82 -72.39
C PRO A 1091 -18.33 -1.99 -71.75
N LYS A 1092 -18.92 -2.86 -72.59
CA LYS A 1092 -19.38 -4.17 -72.13
C LYS A 1092 -18.17 -5.00 -71.71
N LEU A 1093 -18.17 -5.45 -70.47
CA LEU A 1093 -17.09 -6.25 -69.87
C LEU A 1093 -17.52 -7.70 -69.74
N TYR A 1094 -16.81 -8.63 -70.38
CA TYR A 1094 -17.12 -10.05 -70.28
C TYR A 1094 -15.91 -10.97 -70.55
N PRO A 1095 -15.84 -12.15 -69.90
CA PRO A 1095 -16.68 -12.57 -68.77
C PRO A 1095 -16.30 -11.80 -67.49
N ASN A 1096 -17.29 -11.52 -66.63
CA ASN A 1096 -17.09 -10.94 -65.30
C ASN A 1096 -18.12 -11.55 -64.33
N PRO A 1097 -17.75 -12.45 -63.41
CA PRO A 1097 -16.37 -12.79 -63.01
C PRO A 1097 -15.52 -13.42 -64.11
N THR A 1098 -14.21 -13.16 -64.08
CA THR A 1098 -13.21 -13.75 -64.99
C THR A 1098 -12.29 -14.71 -64.23
N THR A 1099 -11.73 -15.70 -64.92
CA THR A 1099 -10.67 -16.59 -64.41
C THR A 1099 -9.27 -16.12 -64.80
N GLY A 1100 -9.14 -15.07 -65.61
CA GLY A 1100 -7.84 -14.54 -66.00
C GLY A 1100 -7.82 -13.57 -67.18
N GLN A 1101 -8.85 -13.54 -68.05
CA GLN A 1101 -8.91 -12.58 -69.16
C GLN A 1101 -10.27 -11.90 -69.23
N ILE A 1102 -10.28 -10.59 -69.51
CA ILE A 1102 -11.50 -9.81 -69.65
C ILE A 1102 -11.50 -9.01 -70.94
N VAL A 1103 -12.62 -9.04 -71.67
CA VAL A 1103 -12.82 -8.27 -72.89
C VAL A 1103 -13.61 -7.01 -72.57
N LEU A 1104 -13.08 -5.87 -72.96
CA LEU A 1104 -13.78 -4.58 -73.01
C LEU A 1104 -14.26 -4.36 -74.44
N ASP A 1105 -15.57 -4.22 -74.61
CA ASP A 1105 -16.22 -4.01 -75.92
C ASP A 1105 -17.04 -2.73 -75.92
N TRP A 1106 -16.56 -1.72 -76.65
CA TRP A 1106 -17.21 -0.42 -76.79
C TRP A 1106 -18.22 -0.39 -77.96
N GLY A 1107 -18.27 -1.43 -78.81
CA GLY A 1107 -19.16 -1.47 -79.98
C GLY A 1107 -18.79 -0.54 -81.14
N HIS A 1108 -17.88 0.43 -80.92
CA HIS A 1108 -17.34 1.35 -81.93
C HIS A 1108 -15.86 1.67 -81.60
N ARG A 1109 -15.08 2.20 -82.56
CA ARG A 1109 -13.64 2.43 -82.37
C ARG A 1109 -13.39 3.60 -81.40
N VAL A 1110 -12.56 3.38 -80.39
CA VAL A 1110 -12.18 4.38 -79.38
C VAL A 1110 -10.67 4.53 -79.28
N ASN A 1111 -10.23 5.71 -78.82
CA ASN A 1111 -8.89 5.96 -78.32
C ASN A 1111 -8.97 6.21 -76.81
N MET A 1112 -8.42 5.31 -76.00
CA MET A 1112 -8.51 5.39 -74.55
C MET A 1112 -7.23 4.91 -73.88
N LYS A 1113 -6.93 5.51 -72.73
CA LYS A 1113 -5.94 5.02 -71.78
C LYS A 1113 -6.64 4.17 -70.74
N LEU A 1114 -6.20 2.92 -70.58
CA LEU A 1114 -6.73 1.98 -69.60
C LEU A 1114 -5.77 1.85 -68.43
N SER A 1115 -6.29 1.82 -67.20
CA SER A 1115 -5.53 1.44 -66.01
C SER A 1115 -6.32 0.48 -65.13
N VAL A 1116 -5.63 -0.51 -64.57
CA VAL A 1116 -6.22 -1.48 -63.64
C VAL A 1116 -5.73 -1.18 -62.24
N HIS A 1117 -6.66 -1.05 -61.30
CA HIS A 1117 -6.41 -0.76 -59.89
C HIS A 1117 -6.88 -1.91 -58.99
N ASN A 1118 -6.18 -2.16 -57.89
CA ASN A 1118 -6.69 -3.03 -56.82
C ASN A 1118 -7.75 -2.31 -55.96
N ALA A 1119 -8.33 -3.01 -54.99
CA ALA A 1119 -9.35 -2.47 -54.11
C ALA A 1119 -8.90 -1.27 -53.23
N ILE A 1120 -7.59 -1.04 -53.10
CA ILE A 1120 -7.01 0.11 -52.39
C ILE A 1120 -6.54 1.23 -53.32
N GLY A 1121 -6.89 1.17 -54.63
CA GLY A 1121 -6.60 2.23 -55.61
C GLY A 1121 -5.19 2.21 -56.22
N GLN A 1122 -4.33 1.26 -55.85
CA GLN A 1122 -2.99 1.13 -56.41
C GLN A 1122 -3.07 0.68 -57.88
N LYS A 1123 -2.37 1.39 -58.78
CA LYS A 1123 -2.27 1.03 -60.21
C LYS A 1123 -1.37 -0.18 -60.40
N LEU A 1124 -1.97 -1.26 -60.90
CA LEU A 1124 -1.31 -2.53 -61.17
C LEU A 1124 -0.90 -2.66 -62.63
N MET A 1125 -1.72 -2.14 -63.54
CA MET A 1125 -1.49 -2.24 -64.98
C MET A 1125 -1.94 -0.95 -65.68
N GLU A 1126 -1.33 -0.67 -66.83
CA GLU A 1126 -1.70 0.42 -67.72
C GLU A 1126 -1.53 -0.05 -69.16
N ASP A 1127 -2.48 0.31 -70.02
CA ASP A 1127 -2.47 -0.04 -71.44
C ASP A 1127 -3.17 1.06 -72.24
N ASN A 1128 -2.94 1.12 -73.54
CA ASN A 1128 -3.61 2.05 -74.44
C ASN A 1128 -4.43 1.29 -75.49
N VAL A 1129 -5.57 1.88 -75.83
CA VAL A 1129 -6.43 1.47 -76.93
C VAL A 1129 -6.33 2.56 -77.99
N SER A 1130 -5.90 2.20 -79.19
CA SER A 1130 -5.78 3.13 -80.31
C SER A 1130 -6.60 2.62 -81.49
N GLY A 1131 -7.74 3.25 -81.74
CA GLY A 1131 -8.61 3.00 -82.87
C GLY A 1131 -9.26 1.62 -82.87
N ALA A 1132 -9.48 1.00 -81.72
CA ALA A 1132 -10.08 -0.35 -81.62
C ALA A 1132 -11.45 -0.28 -80.96
N SER A 1133 -12.37 -1.17 -81.35
CA SER A 1133 -13.69 -1.30 -80.72
C SER A 1133 -13.74 -2.31 -79.58
N ARG A 1134 -12.68 -3.13 -79.46
CA ARG A 1134 -12.53 -4.14 -78.42
C ARG A 1134 -11.08 -4.21 -77.96
N LYS A 1135 -10.87 -4.51 -76.68
CA LYS A 1135 -9.56 -4.79 -76.09
C LYS A 1135 -9.70 -5.92 -75.09
N THR A 1136 -8.77 -6.88 -75.14
CA THR A 1136 -8.68 -7.92 -74.12
C THR A 1136 -7.55 -7.56 -73.16
N ILE A 1137 -7.82 -7.62 -71.86
CA ILE A 1137 -6.83 -7.44 -70.80
C ILE A 1137 -6.60 -8.80 -70.14
N ASP A 1138 -5.32 -9.15 -70.01
CA ASP A 1138 -4.89 -10.34 -69.30
C ASP A 1138 -4.59 -10.01 -67.83
N LEU A 1139 -5.39 -10.57 -66.94
CA LEU A 1139 -5.27 -10.48 -65.49
C LEU A 1139 -4.73 -11.78 -64.87
N SER A 1140 -4.22 -12.72 -65.68
CA SER A 1140 -3.75 -14.03 -65.23
C SER A 1140 -2.50 -13.99 -64.33
N SER A 1141 -1.80 -12.87 -64.26
CA SER A 1141 -0.70 -12.65 -63.32
C SER A 1141 -1.17 -12.15 -61.94
N LEU A 1142 -2.44 -11.74 -61.80
CA LEU A 1142 -2.99 -11.17 -60.57
C LEU A 1142 -3.67 -12.24 -59.71
N SER A 1143 -3.68 -12.05 -58.38
CA SER A 1143 -4.34 -12.93 -57.40
C SER A 1143 -5.88 -12.85 -57.48
N ASN A 1144 -6.60 -13.85 -56.98
CA ASN A 1144 -8.07 -13.77 -56.89
C ASN A 1144 -8.49 -12.54 -56.05
N GLY A 1145 -9.48 -11.78 -56.51
CA GLY A 1145 -9.87 -10.52 -55.86
C GLY A 1145 -10.73 -9.59 -56.72
N VAL A 1146 -11.06 -8.43 -56.16
CA VAL A 1146 -11.80 -7.35 -56.84
C VAL A 1146 -10.82 -6.31 -57.38
N TYR A 1147 -10.98 -5.99 -58.66
CA TYR A 1147 -10.20 -5.02 -59.40
C TYR A 1147 -11.10 -3.98 -60.05
N PHE A 1148 -10.54 -2.80 -60.34
CA PHE A 1148 -11.25 -1.73 -61.03
C PHE A 1148 -10.49 -1.34 -62.29
N VAL A 1149 -11.16 -1.37 -63.44
CA VAL A 1149 -10.59 -0.90 -64.70
C VAL A 1149 -11.08 0.52 -64.92
N ALA A 1150 -10.16 1.48 -64.93
CA ALA A 1150 -10.40 2.85 -65.31
C ALA A 1150 -10.06 3.04 -66.79
N ALA A 1151 -10.92 3.71 -67.54
CA ALA A 1151 -10.72 4.06 -68.93
C ALA A 1151 -10.85 5.58 -69.09
N THR A 1152 -9.77 6.22 -69.51
CA THR A 1152 -9.66 7.66 -69.69
C THR A 1152 -9.61 8.00 -71.17
N ASP A 1153 -10.46 8.90 -71.65
CA ASP A 1153 -10.45 9.37 -73.03
C ASP A 1153 -9.33 10.41 -73.28
N GLU A 1154 -9.13 10.82 -74.54
CA GLU A 1154 -8.13 11.82 -74.93
C GLU A 1154 -8.38 13.21 -74.31
N LYS A 1155 -9.58 13.47 -73.77
CA LYS A 1155 -9.95 14.73 -73.11
C LYS A 1155 -9.76 14.66 -71.58
N GLY A 1156 -9.31 13.52 -71.05
CA GLY A 1156 -9.08 13.31 -69.61
C GLY A 1156 -10.33 12.83 -68.85
N ASN A 1157 -11.45 12.57 -69.53
CA ASN A 1157 -12.64 12.07 -68.87
C ASN A 1157 -12.48 10.58 -68.57
N THR A 1158 -12.78 10.16 -67.33
CA THR A 1158 -12.51 8.80 -66.85
C THR A 1158 -13.81 8.08 -66.48
N THR A 1159 -13.96 6.84 -66.91
CA THR A 1159 -15.01 5.91 -66.48
C THR A 1159 -14.39 4.70 -65.80
N THR A 1160 -15.04 4.12 -64.79
CA THR A 1160 -14.51 2.97 -64.04
C THR A 1160 -15.50 1.81 -64.00
N ALA A 1161 -14.98 0.59 -64.05
CA ALA A 1161 -15.78 -0.62 -63.98
C ALA A 1161 -15.15 -1.68 -63.07
N ARG A 1162 -15.98 -2.31 -62.24
CA ARG A 1162 -15.56 -3.36 -61.30
C ARG A 1162 -15.42 -4.70 -62.02
N VAL A 1163 -14.30 -5.38 -61.77
CA VAL A 1163 -13.97 -6.71 -62.30
C VAL A 1163 -13.68 -7.66 -61.14
N THR A 1164 -14.27 -8.84 -61.16
CA THR A 1164 -14.01 -9.89 -60.16
C THR A 1164 -13.17 -10.98 -60.81
N LEU A 1165 -11.96 -11.21 -60.29
CA LEU A 1165 -11.09 -12.31 -60.69
C LEU A 1165 -11.25 -13.46 -59.70
N SER A 1166 -11.74 -14.60 -60.17
CA SER A 1166 -11.95 -15.81 -59.38
C SER A 1166 -11.54 -17.03 -60.20
N ARG A 1167 -10.39 -17.60 -59.88
CA ARG A 1167 -9.92 -18.90 -60.40
C ARG A 1167 -10.43 -20.06 -59.59
#